data_AF-A0A5B0FSF3-F1
#
_entry.id   AF-A0A5B0FSF3-F1
#
_cell.length_a   1.000
_cell.length_b   1.000
_cell.length_c   1.000
_cell.angle_alpha   90.00
_cell.angle_beta   90.00
_cell.angle_gamma   90.00
#
_symmetry.space_group_name_H-M   'P 1'
#
loop_
_entity.id
_entity.type
_entity.pdbx_description
1 polymer ?
#
loop_
_entity_poly.entity_id
_entity_poly.type
_entity_poly.pdbx_seq_one_letter_code
_entity_poly.pdbx_strand_id
1 'polypeptide(L)'
;MTCYLRISALFLLLSPGLLYASISNGNDVKKITVQDRTVTGRVTSRADNSGMPGVNVVLKGTQKGTSTDADGKYSIEVSGENPVLIFSFVGYEASETEVGNRSVVDIALAASSESLQEVVVTALGIKREEKSLGYNVGKVDGKELTKVVQENVLNSISGKVAGVTINATGGTGSSVSMVIRGATSLNSDNQPLFVIDGVPIANTLNNVSQIGTNNRVDYGNAISGLNPEDIENISVLKGPSAAALYGSRAGNGVVLITTKSGSKNKKMTVSVNSSTVFDKPYRFLKWQTQLGSGQFSGIPADISGNPYSNPFGKIIDESVGGTGGGALDKGYKEIQWNSPIGPDGKKVPLELISHPNNAKNFLQTGVTTTNSVAISNNTDLVTYRISYNNMRNKGIIPNSDLFRNTLNLNTSVKISEKIRLSTNLDVSRNNSNNRPSGNTGSNPLEGVYELSPHIDVRDLEQYWMPGQEGLQQRTPFNGVFNNPYFLSKEIKNSFVRDRIFGNLKADYQITPELSIMGRVALDTYNEQRESKIANSYVSDPRGAYGLISIKGLETNTDFLATFREELKNFSFSVSAGGNYRYQTGSNVTNTTKSGTGLIVPGVYTLQNILPDNLFYASSLSKRGIYSVYGLANIGFKDMVFLDVTARNDWSSTLPKGNNSYFYPSASLSVLVNEMLPDINALSLFKLRGGVAQVGNDASPYQLETTLANAGTWGAIPRLSVPNNLLINNLKPEIATSYEAGVDLNLFQNRLRMSGTYYVVENRNQILSTKLPPSSGYVGKNINAGLLVSKGLEFSLGGTPIQGENFRWDINANISRNRTRIKELADDIPYFTLWSDAKGGAWTYVGDEIGDIYDAKLVTVTDKSSPYYDYPLLDKNGKWQAIDAIQSKNKIGNFNPRFIMGMQTSVSYKGVSLSLSFDWRNGGDFVSQTYRYGEEHMRSQLFLDKLINPNGMSGDELENYLIANQDQMIKVNGNTFPVVGGPTPDFGSFPVKYSGIPLPHGGAFVPGVIANYDADGNLTGYTRNLGGSSTVYQPIAGLTTWSFTKPFTYDASFIKLREVAVGYELPAKMVRRIGLQSANVSVYSRNIMLWTAAKIGIDPETAFQLEAGTQGNGIQFKQGIERYNVTPWVMPIGFKVGLTF
;
A
#
# COMPACT_ATOMS: atom_id res chain seq x y z
N MET A 1 0.04 -46.79 -5.23
CA MET A 1 0.14 -47.79 -4.16
C MET A 1 0.53 -47.06 -2.89
N THR A 2 -0.08 -47.45 -1.78
CA THR A 2 -0.49 -46.67 -0.59
C THR A 2 0.65 -46.15 0.30
N CYS A 3 0.58 -44.87 0.71
CA CYS A 3 0.97 -44.46 2.06
C CYS A 3 0.23 -43.17 2.45
N TYR A 4 -0.76 -43.33 3.33
CA TYR A 4 -1.49 -42.26 4.02
C TYR A 4 -0.66 -41.79 5.21
N LEU A 5 -0.45 -40.48 5.35
CA LEU A 5 -0.11 -39.88 6.65
C LEU A 5 -1.32 -39.07 7.13
N ARG A 6 -2.09 -39.67 8.04
CA ARG A 6 -3.14 -38.99 8.80
C ARG A 6 -2.47 -38.03 9.79
N ILE A 7 -2.73 -36.74 9.65
CA ILE A 7 -2.54 -35.76 10.73
C ILE A 7 -3.77 -35.89 11.63
N SER A 8 -3.62 -36.59 12.74
CA SER A 8 -4.59 -36.68 13.82
C SER A 8 -3.80 -36.74 15.12
N ALA A 9 -4.22 -35.92 16.09
CA ALA A 9 -3.69 -35.79 17.45
C ALA A 9 -2.39 -34.96 17.62
N LEU A 10 -2.57 -33.63 17.76
CA LEU A 10 -1.74 -32.81 18.65
C LEU A 10 -2.64 -31.83 19.42
N PHE A 11 -3.49 -32.40 20.27
CA PHE A 11 -4.18 -31.75 21.38
C PHE A 11 -4.11 -32.76 22.54
N LEU A 12 -3.83 -32.27 23.75
CA LEU A 12 -3.55 -32.99 25.01
C LEU A 12 -2.06 -33.30 25.25
N LEU A 13 -1.40 -32.41 25.97
CA LEU A 13 -0.50 -32.74 27.09
C LEU A 13 -0.30 -31.48 27.94
N LEU A 14 -1.25 -31.23 28.83
CA LEU A 14 -1.09 -30.41 30.05
C LEU A 14 -2.14 -30.92 31.05
N SER A 15 -1.87 -32.09 31.64
CA SER A 15 -2.54 -32.52 32.87
C SER A 15 -1.79 -31.91 34.06
N PRO A 16 -2.49 -31.26 35.01
CA PRO A 16 -1.90 -30.98 36.31
C PRO A 16 -1.95 -32.27 37.13
N GLY A 17 -0.83 -33.00 37.16
CA GLY A 17 -0.60 -34.06 38.14
C GLY A 17 -0.44 -33.42 39.51
N LEU A 18 -1.41 -33.64 40.39
CA LEU A 18 -1.32 -33.33 41.81
C LEU A 18 -0.16 -34.11 42.45
N LEU A 19 0.81 -33.38 43.02
CA LEU A 19 1.69 -33.87 44.07
C LEU A 19 1.28 -33.20 45.38
N TYR A 20 0.38 -33.86 46.11
CA TYR A 20 0.21 -33.62 47.54
C TYR A 20 1.32 -34.39 48.27
N ALA A 21 2.34 -33.68 48.75
CA ALA A 21 3.20 -34.18 49.81
C ALA A 21 2.70 -33.57 51.12
N SER A 22 2.06 -34.40 51.95
CA SER A 22 1.69 -34.06 53.32
C SER A 22 2.95 -34.04 54.18
N ILE A 23 3.32 -32.86 54.69
CA ILE A 23 4.14 -32.76 55.89
C ILE A 23 3.25 -32.14 56.96
N SER A 24 2.80 -32.99 57.88
CA SER A 24 2.16 -32.57 59.13
C SER A 24 3.23 -32.05 60.07
N ASN A 25 3.26 -30.75 60.33
CA ASN A 25 3.79 -30.21 61.57
C ASN A 25 2.69 -29.38 62.21
N GLY A 26 2.12 -29.94 63.28
CA GLY A 26 1.23 -29.24 64.16
C GLY A 26 2.02 -28.19 64.93
N ASN A 27 1.58 -26.94 64.82
CA ASN A 27 1.81 -25.90 65.81
C ASN A 27 0.51 -25.12 65.92
N ASP A 28 -0.13 -25.24 67.08
CA ASP A 28 -1.30 -24.48 67.48
C ASP A 28 -0.99 -22.98 67.43
N VAL A 29 -1.51 -22.29 66.43
CA VAL A 29 -1.57 -20.83 66.41
C VAL A 29 -2.97 -20.42 66.85
N LYS A 30 -3.05 -19.83 68.04
CA LYS A 30 -4.22 -19.08 68.53
C LYS A 30 -4.74 -18.16 67.42
N LYS A 31 -5.95 -18.42 66.92
CA LYS A 31 -6.72 -17.43 66.15
C LYS A 31 -6.98 -16.22 67.04
N ILE A 32 -6.27 -15.13 66.79
CA ILE A 32 -6.70 -13.81 67.20
C ILE A 32 -7.81 -13.42 66.23
N THR A 33 -9.04 -13.35 66.74
CA THR A 33 -10.18 -12.80 65.99
C THR A 33 -9.95 -11.29 65.86
N VAL A 34 -9.41 -10.84 64.74
CA VAL A 34 -9.39 -9.41 64.40
C VAL A 34 -10.81 -9.02 64.01
N GLN A 35 -11.38 -8.06 64.74
CA GLN A 35 -12.73 -7.53 64.46
C GLN A 35 -12.76 -6.86 63.08
N ASP A 36 -13.73 -7.25 62.24
CA ASP A 36 -14.07 -6.51 61.03
C ASP A 36 -14.50 -5.09 61.45
N ARG A 37 -13.90 -4.07 60.83
CA ARG A 37 -14.25 -2.67 61.12
C ARG A 37 -14.56 -1.92 59.83
N THR A 38 -15.51 -1.00 59.92
CA THR A 38 -15.88 -0.13 58.81
C THR A 38 -14.95 1.08 58.76
N VAL A 39 -14.36 1.33 57.59
CA VAL A 39 -13.56 2.51 57.28
C VAL A 39 -14.37 3.38 56.33
N THR A 40 -14.54 4.65 56.67
CA THR A 40 -15.17 5.65 55.81
C THR A 40 -14.13 6.66 55.33
N GLY A 41 -14.50 7.49 54.36
CA GLY A 41 -13.62 8.56 53.90
C GLY A 41 -14.18 9.28 52.68
N ARG A 42 -13.47 10.31 52.25
CA ARG A 42 -13.78 11.12 51.07
C ARG A 42 -12.58 11.15 50.14
N VAL A 43 -12.82 10.87 48.87
CA VAL A 43 -11.85 11.02 47.80
C VAL A 43 -12.08 12.35 47.10
N THR A 44 -11.04 13.19 47.02
CA THR A 44 -11.08 14.47 46.30
C THR A 44 -10.04 14.53 45.19
N SER A 45 -10.26 15.41 44.22
CA SER A 45 -9.26 15.74 43.20
C SER A 45 -8.20 16.65 43.82
N ARG A 46 -6.93 16.32 43.63
CA ARG A 46 -5.81 17.16 44.13
C ARG A 46 -5.76 18.53 43.44
N ALA A 47 -6.34 18.67 42.25
CA ALA A 47 -6.25 19.89 41.45
C ALA A 47 -7.20 20.99 41.95
N ASP A 48 -8.39 20.63 42.44
CA ASP A 48 -9.47 21.58 42.76
C ASP A 48 -10.23 21.23 44.05
N ASN A 49 -9.82 20.18 44.75
CA ASN A 49 -10.43 19.67 45.97
C ASN A 49 -11.92 19.27 45.83
N SER A 50 -12.40 19.07 44.60
CA SER A 50 -13.75 18.59 44.32
C SER A 50 -13.91 17.13 44.73
N GLY A 51 -15.10 16.74 45.22
CA GLY A 51 -15.39 15.34 45.54
C GLY A 51 -15.41 14.47 44.28
N MET A 52 -14.74 13.32 44.30
CA MET A 52 -14.61 12.47 43.13
C MET A 52 -15.58 11.28 43.18
N PRO A 53 -16.67 11.29 42.38
CA PRO A 53 -17.60 10.17 42.31
C PRO A 53 -17.08 8.98 41.49
N GLY A 54 -17.42 7.77 41.92
CA GLY A 54 -17.09 6.54 41.20
C GLY A 54 -15.64 6.05 41.30
N VAL A 55 -14.84 6.59 42.22
CA VAL A 55 -13.50 6.08 42.58
C VAL A 55 -13.66 4.68 43.16
N ASN A 56 -12.94 3.71 42.59
CA ASN A 56 -12.97 2.33 43.05
C ASN A 56 -12.00 2.18 44.23
N VAL A 57 -12.53 1.78 45.39
CA VAL A 57 -11.80 1.60 46.66
C VAL A 57 -11.80 0.12 47.00
N VAL A 58 -10.62 -0.51 47.04
CA VAL A 58 -10.49 -1.97 47.22
C VAL A 58 -9.53 -2.29 48.35
N LEU A 59 -9.88 -3.25 49.21
CA LEU A 59 -8.96 -3.79 50.20
C LEU A 59 -7.93 -4.70 49.53
N LYS A 60 -6.65 -4.29 49.58
CA LYS A 60 -5.52 -4.96 48.94
C LYS A 60 -5.45 -6.44 49.31
N GLY A 61 -5.37 -7.31 48.30
CA GLY A 61 -5.32 -8.76 48.46
C GLY A 61 -6.68 -9.46 48.57
N THR A 62 -7.81 -8.73 48.55
CA THR A 62 -9.16 -9.29 48.64
C THR A 62 -10.08 -8.87 47.48
N GLN A 63 -11.29 -9.42 47.42
CA GLN A 63 -12.36 -8.94 46.51
C GLN A 63 -13.31 -7.94 47.19
N LYS A 64 -13.10 -7.59 48.46
CA LYS A 64 -13.93 -6.60 49.17
C LYS A 64 -13.58 -5.20 48.64
N GLY A 65 -14.57 -4.50 48.09
CA GLY A 65 -14.42 -3.18 47.49
C GLY A 65 -15.72 -2.40 47.44
N THR A 66 -15.62 -1.08 47.32
CA THR A 66 -16.74 -0.14 47.19
C THR A 66 -16.40 0.94 46.16
N SER A 67 -17.37 1.79 45.82
CA SER A 67 -17.14 2.97 44.97
C SER A 67 -17.61 4.24 45.67
N THR A 68 -16.95 5.36 45.44
CA THR A 68 -17.38 6.66 46.00
C THR A 68 -18.70 7.16 45.43
N ASP A 69 -19.48 7.87 46.24
CA ASP A 69 -20.73 8.54 45.86
C ASP A 69 -20.54 9.91 45.17
N ALA A 70 -21.62 10.63 44.91
CA ALA A 70 -21.63 11.93 44.23
C ALA A 70 -20.75 13.01 44.91
N ASP A 71 -20.56 12.93 46.22
CA ASP A 71 -19.74 13.88 47.00
C ASP A 71 -18.30 13.37 47.21
N GLY A 72 -17.98 12.20 46.66
CA GLY A 72 -16.70 11.52 46.80
C GLY A 72 -16.57 10.66 48.05
N LYS A 73 -17.64 10.39 48.81
CA LYS A 73 -17.58 9.61 50.05
C LYS A 73 -17.67 8.11 49.80
N TYR A 74 -17.00 7.31 50.62
CA TYR A 74 -17.06 5.85 50.59
C TYR A 74 -17.15 5.23 51.99
N SER A 75 -17.58 3.97 52.04
CA SER A 75 -17.60 3.14 53.25
C SER A 75 -17.25 1.69 52.87
N ILE A 76 -16.28 1.09 53.56
CA ILE A 76 -15.78 -0.26 53.27
C ILE A 76 -15.39 -1.00 54.57
N GLU A 77 -15.76 -2.26 54.67
CA GLU A 77 -15.30 -3.13 55.74
C GLU A 77 -13.89 -3.66 55.46
N VAL A 78 -12.98 -3.46 56.42
CA VAL A 78 -11.61 -3.94 56.35
C VAL A 78 -11.32 -4.95 57.46
N SER A 79 -10.48 -5.94 57.15
CA SER A 79 -10.03 -6.97 58.08
C SER A 79 -8.52 -7.23 57.93
N GLY A 80 -7.84 -7.56 59.03
CA GLY A 80 -6.37 -7.78 59.11
C GLY A 80 -5.64 -6.74 59.99
N GLU A 81 -4.40 -7.06 60.41
CA GLU A 81 -3.60 -6.22 61.32
C GLU A 81 -3.14 -4.88 60.70
N ASN A 82 -2.91 -4.84 59.38
CA ASN A 82 -2.54 -3.62 58.63
C ASN A 82 -3.27 -3.56 57.27
N PRO A 83 -4.57 -3.21 57.25
CA PRO A 83 -5.33 -3.19 56.00
C PRO A 83 -4.85 -2.04 55.10
N VAL A 84 -4.69 -2.29 53.80
CA VAL A 84 -4.31 -1.28 52.79
C VAL A 84 -5.46 -1.10 51.81
N LEU A 85 -5.90 0.14 51.62
CA LEU A 85 -6.89 0.48 50.60
C LEU A 85 -6.20 0.97 49.33
N ILE A 86 -6.67 0.47 48.19
CA ILE A 86 -6.25 0.91 46.85
C ILE A 86 -7.38 1.76 46.28
N PHE A 87 -7.06 3.01 45.99
CA PHE A 87 -7.94 3.97 45.34
C PHE A 87 -7.55 4.06 43.87
N SER A 88 -8.51 3.81 42.97
CA SER A 88 -8.26 3.86 41.54
C SER A 88 -9.41 4.54 40.81
N PHE A 89 -9.05 5.46 39.92
CA PHE A 89 -10.01 6.18 39.08
C PHE A 89 -9.38 6.47 37.72
N VAL A 90 -10.17 6.35 36.66
CA VAL A 90 -9.67 6.49 35.29
C VAL A 90 -9.16 7.92 35.07
N GLY A 91 -7.90 8.06 34.64
CA GLY A 91 -7.25 9.37 34.44
C GLY A 91 -6.54 9.94 35.67
N TYR A 92 -6.47 9.18 36.77
CA TYR A 92 -5.78 9.55 38.02
C TYR A 92 -4.79 8.46 38.43
N GLU A 93 -3.71 8.85 39.11
CA GLU A 93 -2.74 7.89 39.64
C GLU A 93 -3.40 7.02 40.72
N ALA A 94 -3.24 5.69 40.62
CA ALA A 94 -3.74 4.80 41.66
C ALA A 94 -2.95 5.03 42.95
N SER A 95 -3.66 5.26 44.05
CA SER A 95 -3.03 5.53 45.34
C SER A 95 -3.27 4.34 46.27
N GLU A 96 -2.20 3.83 46.87
CA GLU A 96 -2.29 2.85 47.95
C GLU A 96 -2.13 3.58 49.29
N THR A 97 -2.96 3.26 50.27
CA THR A 97 -2.89 3.91 51.58
C THR A 97 -3.13 2.89 52.68
N GLU A 98 -2.16 2.78 53.57
CA GLU A 98 -2.28 1.98 54.78
C GLU A 98 -3.36 2.59 55.67
N VAL A 99 -4.38 1.82 56.03
CA VAL A 99 -5.45 2.30 56.92
C VAL A 99 -4.91 2.45 58.36
N GLY A 100 -3.98 1.59 58.78
CA GLY A 100 -3.45 1.58 60.16
C GLY A 100 -4.60 1.37 61.15
N ASN A 101 -4.71 2.17 62.22
CA ASN A 101 -5.85 2.13 63.16
C ASN A 101 -6.96 3.15 62.87
N ARG A 102 -6.97 3.76 61.69
CA ARG A 102 -7.90 4.85 61.35
C ARG A 102 -9.27 4.33 60.94
N SER A 103 -10.33 4.96 61.43
CA SER A 103 -11.72 4.73 60.98
C SER A 103 -12.14 5.66 59.84
N VAL A 104 -11.38 6.76 59.61
CA VAL A 104 -11.58 7.71 58.52
C VAL A 104 -10.29 7.86 57.72
N VAL A 105 -10.35 7.69 56.40
CA VAL A 105 -9.22 7.86 55.48
C VAL A 105 -9.65 8.71 54.29
N ASP A 106 -9.35 10.00 54.33
CA ASP A 106 -9.55 10.90 53.20
C ASP A 106 -8.33 10.89 52.29
N ILE A 107 -8.54 11.00 50.98
CA ILE A 107 -7.43 11.00 50.02
C ILE A 107 -7.68 11.94 48.84
N ALA A 108 -6.63 12.68 48.46
CA ALA A 108 -6.62 13.50 47.27
C ALA A 108 -5.85 12.80 46.13
N LEU A 109 -6.57 12.35 45.10
CA LEU A 109 -5.97 11.70 43.94
C LEU A 109 -5.38 12.75 43.00
N ALA A 110 -4.14 12.50 42.55
CA ALA A 110 -3.50 13.31 41.51
C ALA A 110 -3.96 12.86 40.13
N ALA A 111 -4.26 13.81 39.25
CA ALA A 111 -4.51 13.50 37.84
C ALA A 111 -3.24 12.85 37.26
N SER A 112 -3.43 11.76 36.53
CA SER A 112 -2.31 11.03 35.92
C SER A 112 -1.69 11.87 34.82
N SER A 113 -0.39 12.15 34.95
CA SER A 113 0.43 12.88 33.96
C SER A 113 0.96 11.98 32.83
N GLU A 114 0.32 10.82 32.61
CA GLU A 114 0.76 9.67 31.79
C GLU A 114 1.24 9.99 30.35
N SER A 115 0.99 11.18 29.81
CA SER A 115 1.46 11.56 28.47
C SER A 115 2.90 12.09 28.41
N LEU A 116 3.56 12.41 29.54
CA LEU A 116 4.98 12.83 29.53
C LEU A 116 5.96 11.66 29.72
N GLN A 117 5.48 10.48 30.12
CA GLN A 117 6.27 9.27 30.39
C GLN A 117 6.06 8.18 29.32
N GLU A 118 5.58 8.56 28.13
CA GLU A 118 5.30 7.59 27.08
C GLU A 118 6.60 6.92 26.61
N VAL A 119 6.65 5.60 26.79
CA VAL A 119 7.81 4.78 26.41
C VAL A 119 7.62 4.29 24.98
N VAL A 120 8.57 4.64 24.13
CA VAL A 120 8.70 4.16 22.76
C VAL A 120 9.80 3.11 22.69
N VAL A 121 9.56 2.07 21.89
CA VAL A 121 10.59 1.08 21.60
C VAL A 121 11.44 1.63 20.46
N THR A 122 12.75 1.65 20.68
CA THR A 122 13.75 2.11 19.71
C THR A 122 14.53 0.92 19.18
N ALA A 123 15.65 1.17 18.50
CA ALA A 123 16.42 0.12 17.87
C ALA A 123 16.89 -0.96 18.85
N LEU A 124 17.00 -2.19 18.33
CA LEU A 124 17.32 -3.42 19.08
C LEU A 124 16.31 -3.80 20.20
N GLY A 125 15.18 -3.11 20.32
CA GLY A 125 14.18 -3.37 21.37
C GLY A 125 14.42 -2.58 22.66
N ILE A 126 15.23 -1.53 22.62
CA ILE A 126 15.53 -0.67 23.76
C ILE A 126 14.33 0.27 24.00
N LYS A 127 13.76 0.22 25.20
CA LYS A 127 12.68 1.11 25.63
C LYS A 127 13.25 2.46 26.08
N ARG A 128 12.70 3.56 25.56
CA ARG A 128 13.14 4.94 25.85
C ARG A 128 11.92 5.83 26.07
N GLU A 129 12.05 6.79 26.96
CA GLU A 129 11.04 7.85 27.11
C GLU A 129 11.09 8.78 25.90
N GLU A 130 9.94 9.13 25.35
CA GLU A 130 9.85 9.98 24.16
C GLU A 130 10.53 11.35 24.33
N LYS A 131 10.49 11.91 25.55
CA LYS A 131 11.15 13.18 25.88
C LYS A 131 12.68 13.11 25.74
N SER A 132 13.28 11.93 25.92
CA SER A 132 14.74 11.75 25.82
C SER A 132 15.26 11.64 24.38
N LEU A 133 14.38 11.45 23.39
CA LEU A 133 14.79 11.20 22.01
C LEU A 133 15.16 12.48 21.24
N GLY A 134 16.35 12.49 20.63
CA GLY A 134 16.85 13.57 19.78
C GLY A 134 16.31 13.58 18.34
N TYR A 135 15.30 12.77 18.02
CA TYR A 135 14.71 12.63 16.68
C TYR A 135 13.19 12.40 16.74
N ASN A 136 12.50 12.51 15.60
CA ASN A 136 11.05 12.29 15.51
C ASN A 136 10.71 10.80 15.37
N VAL A 137 9.74 10.30 16.15
CA VAL A 137 9.19 8.95 16.02
C VAL A 137 7.69 9.05 15.81
N GLY A 138 7.19 8.47 14.72
CA GLY A 138 5.74 8.39 14.50
C GLY A 138 5.17 7.18 15.24
N LYS A 139 4.31 7.38 16.23
CA LYS A 139 3.65 6.28 16.96
C LYS A 139 2.19 6.13 16.56
N VAL A 140 1.74 4.89 16.41
CA VAL A 140 0.32 4.53 16.23
C VAL A 140 -0.03 3.40 17.18
N ASP A 141 -0.98 3.62 18.08
CA ASP A 141 -1.43 2.60 19.02
C ASP A 141 -2.30 1.53 18.36
N GLY A 142 -2.24 0.30 18.87
CA GLY A 142 -3.01 -0.84 18.38
C GLY A 142 -4.53 -0.64 18.41
N LYS A 143 -5.03 0.23 19.30
CA LYS A 143 -6.45 0.63 19.31
C LYS A 143 -6.83 1.38 18.03
N GLU A 144 -5.95 2.25 17.52
CA GLU A 144 -6.20 2.98 16.27
C GLU A 144 -6.15 2.07 15.03
N LEU A 145 -5.45 0.94 15.10
CA LEU A 145 -5.40 -0.07 14.03
C LEU A 145 -6.63 -0.98 14.00
N THR A 146 -7.37 -1.05 15.11
CA THR A 146 -8.48 -2.02 15.31
C THR A 146 -9.86 -1.36 15.37
N LYS A 147 -9.94 -0.02 15.37
CA LYS A 147 -11.20 0.75 15.20
C LYS A 147 -11.91 0.40 13.89
N VAL A 148 -11.13 0.28 12.81
CA VAL A 148 -11.58 -0.15 11.49
C VAL A 148 -10.71 -1.31 11.08
N VAL A 149 -11.29 -2.49 10.91
CA VAL A 149 -10.53 -3.68 10.53
C VAL A 149 -10.12 -3.54 9.06
N GLN A 150 -8.84 -3.72 8.80
CA GLN A 150 -8.25 -3.73 7.46
C GLN A 150 -7.67 -5.11 7.18
N GLU A 151 -7.78 -5.61 5.95
CA GLU A 151 -7.12 -6.87 5.59
C GLU A 151 -5.60 -6.70 5.51
N ASN A 152 -5.09 -5.51 5.23
CA ASN A 152 -3.67 -5.22 5.35
C ASN A 152 -3.46 -4.16 6.42
N VAL A 153 -2.71 -4.49 7.47
CA VAL A 153 -2.43 -3.59 8.59
C VAL A 153 -1.82 -2.26 8.14
N LEU A 154 -1.00 -2.25 7.08
CA LEU A 154 -0.38 -1.01 6.60
C LEU A 154 -1.40 0.03 6.15
N ASN A 155 -2.54 -0.39 5.61
CA ASN A 155 -3.60 0.52 5.19
C ASN A 155 -4.18 1.30 6.37
N SER A 156 -4.18 0.71 7.58
CA SER A 156 -4.69 1.37 8.79
C SER A 156 -3.81 2.53 9.28
N ILE A 157 -2.58 2.66 8.76
CA ILE A 157 -1.62 3.72 9.13
C ILE A 157 -1.73 4.92 8.18
N SER A 158 -2.42 4.78 7.04
CA SER A 158 -2.49 5.83 6.02
C SER A 158 -3.05 7.14 6.59
N GLY A 159 -2.30 8.23 6.40
CA GLY A 159 -2.66 9.56 6.92
C GLY A 159 -2.53 9.73 8.45
N LYS A 160 -2.12 8.70 9.21
CA LYS A 160 -1.95 8.80 10.67
C LYS A 160 -0.54 9.25 11.09
N VAL A 161 0.46 9.11 10.21
CA VAL A 161 1.85 9.45 10.49
C VAL A 161 2.41 10.41 9.44
N ALA A 162 2.93 11.56 9.87
CA ALA A 162 3.57 12.54 8.98
C ALA A 162 4.80 11.94 8.27
N GLY A 163 4.99 12.25 6.99
CA GLY A 163 6.16 11.79 6.22
C GLY A 163 6.10 10.32 5.79
N VAL A 164 5.00 9.62 6.09
CA VAL A 164 4.74 8.24 5.64
C VAL A 164 3.71 8.25 4.53
N THR A 165 4.06 7.69 3.38
CA THR A 165 3.13 7.47 2.27
C THR A 165 2.81 5.98 2.16
N ILE A 166 1.52 5.66 2.15
CA ILE A 166 1.01 4.30 1.92
C ILE A 166 0.29 4.28 0.56
N ASN A 167 0.59 3.30 -0.29
CA ASN A 167 -0.11 3.07 -1.55
C ASN A 167 -0.39 1.58 -1.74
N ALA A 168 -1.63 1.23 -2.05
CA ALA A 168 -2.03 -0.15 -2.34
C ALA A 168 -2.01 -0.42 -3.85
N THR A 169 -1.62 -1.63 -4.23
CA THR A 169 -1.41 -2.01 -5.64
C THR A 169 -2.62 -2.67 -6.30
N GLY A 170 -3.71 -2.91 -5.54
CA GLY A 170 -4.92 -3.57 -6.02
C GLY A 170 -5.92 -3.83 -4.90
N GLY A 171 -6.86 -4.76 -5.15
CA GLY A 171 -7.89 -5.17 -4.21
C GLY A 171 -7.37 -5.99 -3.02
N THR A 172 -8.29 -6.63 -2.29
CA THR A 172 -7.97 -7.38 -1.06
C THR A 172 -6.79 -8.34 -1.23
N GLY A 173 -5.81 -8.27 -0.33
CA GLY A 173 -4.63 -9.13 -0.34
C GLY A 173 -3.48 -8.70 -1.25
N SER A 174 -3.64 -7.65 -2.05
CA SER A 174 -2.55 -7.09 -2.85
C SER A 174 -1.44 -6.47 -1.99
N SER A 175 -0.27 -6.32 -2.58
CA SER A 175 0.90 -5.71 -1.98
C SER A 175 0.61 -4.25 -1.65
N VAL A 176 1.15 -3.78 -0.52
CA VAL A 176 1.04 -2.38 -0.07
C VAL A 176 2.45 -1.82 0.08
N SER A 177 2.70 -0.71 -0.61
CA SER A 177 3.94 0.05 -0.54
C SER A 177 3.87 1.06 0.59
N MET A 178 4.90 1.10 1.42
CA MET A 178 5.15 2.13 2.42
C MET A 178 6.47 2.81 2.10
N VAL A 179 6.46 4.13 1.98
CA VAL A 179 7.66 4.95 1.73
C VAL A 179 7.73 6.04 2.79
N ILE A 180 8.90 6.19 3.41
CA ILE A 180 9.14 7.20 4.45
C ILE A 180 10.03 8.30 3.85
N ARG A 181 9.58 9.56 3.90
CA ARG A 181 10.33 10.74 3.41
C ARG A 181 10.76 10.65 1.92
N GLY A 182 9.93 10.01 1.10
CA GLY A 182 10.11 9.89 -0.35
C GLY A 182 11.19 8.89 -0.77
N ALA A 183 11.61 8.97 -2.03
CA ALA A 183 12.67 8.09 -2.55
C ALA A 183 14.02 8.45 -1.93
N THR A 184 14.70 7.44 -1.39
CA THR A 184 16.05 7.54 -0.82
C THR A 184 17.09 6.92 -1.75
N SER A 185 16.70 5.99 -2.61
CA SER A 185 17.56 5.37 -3.62
C SER A 185 16.88 5.26 -5.00
N LEU A 186 17.69 5.34 -6.06
CA LEU A 186 17.30 5.15 -7.46
C LEU A 186 17.34 3.67 -7.91
N ASN A 187 18.06 2.79 -7.20
CA ASN A 187 18.31 1.42 -7.63
C ASN A 187 17.55 0.34 -6.84
N SER A 188 17.00 0.67 -5.67
CA SER A 188 16.48 -0.30 -4.70
C SER A 188 14.98 -0.14 -4.44
N ASP A 189 14.40 -1.16 -3.81
CA ASP A 189 13.09 -1.04 -3.17
C ASP A 189 13.20 -0.02 -2.02
N ASN A 190 12.40 1.06 -2.11
CA ASN A 190 12.37 2.14 -1.11
C ASN A 190 11.47 1.78 0.10
N GLN A 191 11.09 0.50 0.28
CA GLN A 191 10.41 0.05 1.50
C GLN A 191 11.30 0.25 2.74
N PRO A 192 10.71 0.59 3.91
CA PRO A 192 11.41 0.57 5.17
C PRO A 192 11.67 -0.86 5.63
N LEU A 193 12.60 -1.03 6.56
CA LEU A 193 12.77 -2.29 7.28
C LEU A 193 11.62 -2.48 8.28
N PHE A 194 10.92 -3.59 8.18
CA PHE A 194 9.94 -3.99 9.19
C PHE A 194 10.62 -4.84 10.27
N VAL A 195 10.36 -4.52 11.54
CA VAL A 195 10.88 -5.27 12.69
C VAL A 195 9.73 -5.59 13.61
N ILE A 196 9.50 -6.86 13.92
CA ILE A 196 8.41 -7.31 14.80
C ILE A 196 9.05 -7.93 16.04
N ASP A 197 8.85 -7.30 17.21
CA ASP A 197 9.44 -7.73 18.48
C ASP A 197 10.96 -8.03 18.40
N GLY A 198 11.68 -7.29 17.56
CA GLY A 198 13.11 -7.45 17.33
C GLY A 198 13.51 -8.43 16.23
N VAL A 199 12.55 -9.04 15.52
CA VAL A 199 12.78 -9.89 14.33
C VAL A 199 12.70 -9.02 13.08
N PRO A 200 13.78 -8.86 12.30
CA PRO A 200 13.71 -8.23 10.98
C PRO A 200 12.90 -9.09 10.02
N ILE A 201 11.91 -8.49 9.35
CA ILE A 201 10.98 -9.17 8.46
C ILE A 201 11.30 -8.80 7.03
N ALA A 202 11.54 -9.80 6.18
CA ALA A 202 11.64 -9.56 4.75
C ALA A 202 10.28 -9.09 4.21
N ASN A 203 10.23 -7.88 3.65
CA ASN A 203 9.07 -7.34 2.96
C ASN A 203 9.53 -6.75 1.63
N THR A 204 9.05 -7.30 0.53
CA THR A 204 9.37 -6.83 -0.82
C THR A 204 8.09 -6.59 -1.60
N LEU A 205 8.13 -5.63 -2.52
CA LEU A 205 7.08 -5.44 -3.52
C LEU A 205 7.21 -6.39 -4.71
N ASN A 206 8.29 -7.16 -4.81
CA ASN A 206 8.53 -8.13 -5.89
C ASN A 206 7.76 -9.44 -5.70
N ASN A 207 6.44 -9.35 -5.48
CA ASN A 207 5.53 -10.47 -5.26
C ASN A 207 4.57 -10.71 -6.43
N VAL A 208 4.90 -10.17 -7.61
CA VAL A 208 4.17 -10.40 -8.84
C VAL A 208 4.85 -11.48 -9.66
N SER A 209 4.09 -12.38 -10.26
CA SER A 209 4.60 -13.33 -11.25
C SER A 209 3.63 -13.51 -12.41
N GLN A 210 4.14 -14.07 -13.50
CA GLN A 210 3.38 -14.34 -14.71
C GLN A 210 3.61 -15.79 -15.14
N ILE A 211 2.52 -16.53 -15.33
CA ILE A 211 2.51 -17.86 -15.94
C ILE A 211 1.51 -17.79 -17.08
N GLY A 212 1.93 -18.19 -18.28
CA GLY A 212 1.20 -17.92 -19.52
C GLY A 212 1.46 -16.50 -20.05
N THR A 213 0.75 -16.15 -21.10
CA THR A 213 0.83 -14.86 -21.77
C THR A 213 -0.13 -13.88 -21.09
N ASN A 214 0.35 -12.67 -20.74
CA ASN A 214 -0.48 -11.59 -20.18
C ASN A 214 -1.30 -11.94 -18.92
N ASN A 215 -0.80 -12.86 -18.08
CA ASN A 215 -1.41 -13.24 -16.80
C ASN A 215 -0.57 -12.82 -15.60
N ARG A 216 -0.51 -11.51 -15.32
CA ARG A 216 0.30 -10.94 -14.24
C ARG A 216 -0.48 -10.83 -12.94
N VAL A 217 0.00 -11.47 -11.89
CA VAL A 217 -0.75 -11.63 -10.64
C VAL A 217 0.08 -11.17 -9.46
N ASP A 218 -0.51 -10.35 -8.59
CA ASP A 218 0.07 -9.97 -7.31
C ASP A 218 -0.40 -10.91 -6.18
N TYR A 219 0.56 -11.57 -5.55
CA TYR A 219 0.35 -12.53 -4.47
C TYR A 219 0.48 -11.91 -3.06
N GLY A 220 0.65 -10.59 -2.98
CA GLY A 220 0.71 -9.84 -1.73
C GLY A 220 2.07 -9.91 -1.02
N ASN A 221 2.42 -8.84 -0.33
CA ASN A 221 3.67 -8.75 0.43
C ASN A 221 3.55 -9.32 1.84
N ALA A 222 4.69 -9.60 2.45
CA ALA A 222 4.79 -10.46 3.63
C ALA A 222 4.20 -9.82 4.90
N ILE A 223 4.25 -8.48 5.00
CA ILE A 223 3.67 -7.71 6.11
C ILE A 223 2.14 -7.75 6.12
N SER A 224 1.51 -8.06 4.98
CA SER A 224 0.04 -8.15 4.88
C SER A 224 -0.56 -9.29 5.69
N GLY A 225 0.26 -10.26 6.14
CA GLY A 225 -0.17 -11.41 6.93
C GLY A 225 -0.34 -11.13 8.43
N LEU A 226 0.07 -9.95 8.92
CA LEU A 226 -0.05 -9.62 10.35
C LEU A 226 -1.49 -9.34 10.75
N ASN A 227 -1.87 -9.84 11.91
CA ASN A 227 -3.16 -9.58 12.53
C ASN A 227 -3.12 -8.25 13.32
N PRO A 228 -3.94 -7.23 12.97
CA PRO A 228 -4.00 -5.97 13.73
C PRO A 228 -4.38 -6.16 15.20
N GLU A 229 -5.16 -7.19 15.53
CA GLU A 229 -5.59 -7.46 16.91
C GLU A 229 -4.45 -7.91 17.84
N ASP A 230 -3.33 -8.36 17.27
CA ASP A 230 -2.14 -8.78 18.02
C ASP A 230 -1.12 -7.66 18.20
N ILE A 231 -1.33 -6.50 17.58
CA ILE A 231 -0.40 -5.36 17.64
C ILE A 231 -0.75 -4.48 18.84
N GLU A 232 0.25 -4.21 19.67
CA GLU A 232 0.14 -3.24 20.78
C GLU A 232 0.36 -1.82 20.28
N ASN A 233 1.41 -1.60 19.49
CA ASN A 233 1.72 -0.33 18.84
C ASN A 233 2.66 -0.52 17.66
N ILE A 234 2.71 0.51 16.80
CA ILE A 234 3.66 0.65 15.70
C ILE A 234 4.44 1.95 15.92
N SER A 235 5.77 1.86 15.87
CA SER A 235 6.69 3.00 15.94
C SER A 235 7.46 3.13 14.64
N VAL A 236 7.38 4.28 14.00
CA VAL A 236 8.02 4.58 12.71
C VAL A 236 9.23 5.48 12.95
N LEU A 237 10.41 4.89 12.76
CA LEU A 237 11.71 5.54 12.85
C LEU A 237 12.05 6.10 11.45
N LYS A 238 11.89 7.42 11.27
CA LYS A 238 11.78 8.01 9.92
C LYS A 238 13.09 8.34 9.23
N GLY A 239 14.20 8.35 9.95
CA GLY A 239 15.49 8.74 9.40
C GLY A 239 16.64 7.92 9.98
N PRO A 240 17.82 7.96 9.32
CA PRO A 240 19.05 7.31 9.79
C PRO A 240 19.38 7.56 11.27
N SER A 241 19.10 8.77 11.79
CA SER A 241 19.36 9.13 13.19
C SER A 241 18.61 8.26 14.20
N ALA A 242 17.47 7.72 13.80
CA ALA A 242 16.64 6.87 14.64
C ALA A 242 16.93 5.37 14.44
N ALA A 243 17.50 5.01 13.30
CA ALA A 243 17.42 3.65 12.76
C ALA A 243 18.79 2.97 12.55
N ALA A 244 19.91 3.72 12.65
CA ALA A 244 21.26 3.26 12.30
C ALA A 244 21.68 1.92 12.93
N LEU A 245 21.21 1.62 14.14
CA LEU A 245 21.53 0.37 14.84
C LEU A 245 20.93 -0.90 14.18
N TYR A 246 19.96 -0.78 13.26
CA TYR A 246 19.43 -1.90 12.48
C TYR A 246 20.24 -2.23 11.22
N GLY A 247 21.31 -1.49 10.94
CA GLY A 247 22.21 -1.75 9.82
C GLY A 247 21.71 -1.22 8.49
N SER A 248 22.24 -1.77 7.39
CA SER A 248 22.08 -1.21 6.05
C SER A 248 20.65 -1.02 5.53
N ARG A 249 19.72 -1.86 5.95
CA ARG A 249 18.29 -1.75 5.57
C ARG A 249 17.55 -0.59 6.26
N ALA A 250 18.17 0.04 7.25
CA ALA A 250 17.57 1.13 8.01
C ALA A 250 17.62 2.49 7.30
N GLY A 251 18.33 2.60 6.18
CA GLY A 251 18.47 3.85 5.41
C GLY A 251 17.13 4.40 4.89
N ASN A 252 16.15 3.53 4.66
CA ASN A 252 14.79 3.88 4.23
C ASN A 252 13.82 4.07 5.41
N GLY A 253 14.35 4.10 6.64
CA GLY A 253 13.59 4.08 7.88
C GLY A 253 13.21 2.67 8.35
N VAL A 254 12.68 2.59 9.57
CA VAL A 254 12.31 1.33 10.23
C VAL A 254 10.89 1.45 10.79
N VAL A 255 10.09 0.41 10.56
CA VAL A 255 8.76 0.24 11.16
C VAL A 255 8.84 -0.84 12.21
N LEU A 256 8.85 -0.43 13.46
CA LEU A 256 8.90 -1.32 14.60
C LEU A 256 7.49 -1.63 15.08
N ILE A 257 7.12 -2.90 15.05
CA ILE A 257 5.84 -3.42 15.50
C ILE A 257 6.08 -4.15 16.81
N THR A 258 5.37 -3.72 17.86
CA THR A 258 5.37 -4.41 19.15
C THR A 258 4.07 -5.19 19.28
N THR A 259 4.14 -6.48 19.58
CA THR A 259 2.93 -7.29 19.80
C THR A 259 2.43 -7.20 21.24
N LYS A 260 1.13 -7.44 21.43
CA LYS A 260 0.51 -7.52 22.76
C LYS A 260 1.15 -8.67 23.54
N SER A 261 1.40 -8.44 24.83
CA SER A 261 1.85 -9.47 25.76
C SER A 261 0.82 -9.70 26.87
N GLY A 262 1.00 -10.76 27.65
CA GLY A 262 0.14 -11.04 28.81
C GLY A 262 0.35 -10.09 29.99
N SER A 263 1.36 -9.20 29.95
CA SER A 263 1.88 -8.49 31.14
C SER A 263 0.85 -7.61 31.86
N LYS A 264 -0.19 -7.16 31.15
CA LYS A 264 -1.27 -6.31 31.69
C LYS A 264 -2.34 -7.12 32.45
N ASN A 265 -2.42 -8.44 32.25
CA ASN A 265 -3.51 -9.27 32.73
C ASN A 265 -3.09 -10.07 33.97
N LYS A 266 -3.47 -9.60 35.16
CA LYS A 266 -3.16 -10.26 36.45
C LYS A 266 -3.88 -11.60 36.67
N LYS A 267 -4.80 -11.96 35.78
CA LYS A 267 -5.55 -13.20 35.77
C LYS A 267 -5.61 -13.70 34.33
N MET A 268 -5.98 -14.97 34.16
CA MET A 268 -6.26 -15.50 32.83
C MET A 268 -7.42 -14.72 32.20
N THR A 269 -7.15 -14.10 31.07
CA THR A 269 -8.10 -13.30 30.28
C THR A 269 -8.25 -13.93 28.92
N VAL A 270 -9.50 -14.15 28.49
CA VAL A 270 -9.82 -14.60 27.13
C VAL A 270 -10.46 -13.46 26.37
N SER A 271 -9.92 -13.12 25.20
CA SER A 271 -10.49 -12.10 24.32
C SER A 271 -10.93 -12.74 23.01
N VAL A 272 -12.17 -12.45 22.59
CA VAL A 272 -12.76 -12.91 21.34
C VAL A 272 -13.18 -11.69 20.54
N ASN A 273 -12.67 -11.55 19.32
CA ASN A 273 -13.08 -10.52 18.36
C ASN A 273 -13.60 -11.18 17.09
N SER A 274 -14.78 -10.78 16.63
CA SER A 274 -15.34 -11.19 15.35
C SER A 274 -15.72 -9.96 14.55
N SER A 275 -15.38 -9.93 13.27
CA SER A 275 -15.76 -8.86 12.37
C SER A 275 -16.12 -9.37 10.98
N THR A 276 -17.17 -8.80 10.40
CA THR A 276 -17.61 -9.07 9.02
C THR A 276 -17.77 -7.77 8.27
N VAL A 277 -17.18 -7.69 7.06
CA VAL A 277 -17.23 -6.54 6.15
C VAL A 277 -17.87 -6.97 4.84
N PHE A 278 -18.79 -6.13 4.35
CA PHE A 278 -19.42 -6.27 3.05
C PHE A 278 -18.90 -5.19 2.09
N ASP A 279 -18.19 -5.58 1.04
CA ASP A 279 -17.67 -4.67 0.02
C ASP A 279 -18.66 -4.56 -1.14
N LYS A 280 -19.39 -3.44 -1.24
CA LYS A 280 -20.37 -3.21 -2.31
C LYS A 280 -19.83 -2.26 -3.38
N PRO A 281 -19.57 -2.72 -4.62
CA PRO A 281 -19.22 -1.83 -5.73
C PRO A 281 -20.34 -0.80 -6.00
N TYR A 282 -19.99 0.48 -6.17
CA TYR A 282 -20.98 1.54 -6.38
C TYR A 282 -20.58 2.63 -7.40
N ARG A 283 -19.28 2.82 -7.69
CA ARG A 283 -18.82 3.81 -8.68
C ARG A 283 -17.93 3.15 -9.72
N PHE A 284 -18.27 3.34 -10.99
CA PHE A 284 -17.63 2.74 -12.15
C PHE A 284 -17.01 3.81 -13.04
N LEU A 285 -16.24 3.38 -14.04
CA LEU A 285 -15.63 4.29 -15.00
C LEU A 285 -16.66 4.91 -15.95
N LYS A 286 -16.31 6.04 -16.58
CA LYS A 286 -17.14 6.73 -17.55
C LYS A 286 -16.92 6.16 -18.97
N TRP A 287 -17.52 5.01 -19.22
CA TRP A 287 -17.53 4.37 -20.53
C TRP A 287 -18.75 4.83 -21.34
N GLN A 288 -18.58 4.93 -22.66
CA GLN A 288 -19.67 5.29 -23.55
C GLN A 288 -20.63 4.12 -23.74
N THR A 289 -21.91 4.44 -23.91
CA THR A 289 -22.98 3.44 -24.11
C THR A 289 -23.87 3.76 -25.31
N GLN A 290 -23.44 4.69 -26.16
CA GLN A 290 -24.22 5.26 -27.26
C GLN A 290 -23.97 4.55 -28.60
N LEU A 291 -22.84 3.84 -28.73
CA LEU A 291 -22.38 3.25 -29.99
C LEU A 291 -22.01 1.77 -29.83
N GLY A 292 -22.45 0.95 -30.80
CA GLY A 292 -22.13 -0.48 -30.89
C GLY A 292 -20.71 -0.76 -31.39
N SER A 293 -20.37 -2.04 -31.56
CA SER A 293 -19.05 -2.47 -32.02
C SER A 293 -18.78 -2.02 -33.45
N GLY A 294 -17.53 -1.67 -33.76
CA GLY A 294 -17.10 -1.27 -35.09
C GLY A 294 -16.18 -0.06 -35.08
N GLN A 295 -15.66 0.28 -36.26
CA GLN A 295 -14.77 1.43 -36.47
C GLN A 295 -15.48 2.62 -37.17
N PHE A 296 -16.55 2.33 -37.89
CA PHE A 296 -17.30 3.31 -38.66
C PHE A 296 -18.76 3.26 -38.24
N SER A 297 -19.36 4.43 -38.03
CA SER A 297 -20.77 4.47 -37.72
C SER A 297 -21.59 4.21 -38.98
N GLY A 298 -22.74 3.56 -38.79
CA GLY A 298 -23.68 3.27 -39.85
C GLY A 298 -25.11 3.55 -39.41
N ILE A 299 -25.93 3.97 -40.38
CA ILE A 299 -27.38 4.10 -40.24
C ILE A 299 -28.01 3.14 -41.25
N PRO A 300 -28.99 2.31 -40.87
CA PRO A 300 -29.71 1.45 -41.81
C PRO A 300 -30.23 2.25 -43.01
N ALA A 301 -30.03 1.72 -44.23
CA ALA A 301 -30.33 2.44 -45.47
C ALA A 301 -31.83 2.72 -45.66
N ASP A 302 -32.68 1.86 -45.11
CA ASP A 302 -34.14 2.01 -45.05
C ASP A 302 -34.57 3.14 -44.10
N ILE A 303 -33.78 3.42 -43.08
CA ILE A 303 -34.02 4.53 -42.14
C ILE A 303 -33.45 5.85 -42.67
N SER A 304 -32.24 5.82 -43.24
CA SER A 304 -31.56 7.03 -43.73
C SER A 304 -32.04 7.49 -45.11
N GLY A 305 -32.63 6.58 -45.91
CA GLY A 305 -32.89 6.80 -47.33
C GLY A 305 -31.62 6.86 -48.21
N ASN A 306 -30.44 6.57 -47.66
CA ASN A 306 -29.16 6.65 -48.35
C ASN A 306 -28.41 5.31 -48.26
N PRO A 307 -28.19 4.59 -49.38
CA PRO A 307 -27.49 3.31 -49.36
C PRO A 307 -26.05 3.40 -48.86
N TYR A 308 -25.41 4.59 -48.96
CA TYR A 308 -24.06 4.82 -48.46
C TYR A 308 -23.97 5.03 -46.94
N SER A 309 -25.10 5.11 -46.22
CA SER A 309 -25.07 5.15 -44.76
C SER A 309 -24.83 3.79 -44.11
N ASN A 310 -24.94 2.70 -44.88
CA ASN A 310 -24.50 1.35 -44.49
C ASN A 310 -23.72 0.70 -45.66
N PRO A 311 -22.53 1.23 -46.00
CA PRO A 311 -21.82 0.81 -47.21
C PRO A 311 -21.12 -0.55 -47.04
N PHE A 312 -21.01 -1.05 -45.81
CA PHE A 312 -20.40 -2.35 -45.50
C PHE A 312 -21.42 -3.48 -45.33
N GLY A 313 -22.72 -3.19 -45.48
CA GLY A 313 -23.80 -4.16 -45.32
C GLY A 313 -24.05 -4.60 -43.87
N LYS A 314 -23.34 -4.02 -42.91
CA LYS A 314 -23.51 -4.20 -41.46
C LYS A 314 -23.20 -2.89 -40.75
N ILE A 315 -24.01 -2.52 -39.77
CA ILE A 315 -23.80 -1.29 -38.99
C ILE A 315 -23.00 -1.51 -37.69
N ILE A 316 -22.81 -2.78 -37.29
CA ILE A 316 -21.89 -3.16 -36.22
C ILE A 316 -20.91 -4.23 -36.72
N ASP A 317 -19.73 -4.29 -36.10
CA ASP A 317 -18.72 -5.32 -36.38
C ASP A 317 -18.11 -5.88 -35.08
N GLU A 318 -18.65 -7.02 -34.65
CA GLU A 318 -18.20 -7.73 -33.45
C GLU A 318 -16.82 -8.38 -33.59
N SER A 319 -16.19 -8.35 -34.77
CA SER A 319 -14.79 -8.78 -34.93
C SER A 319 -13.77 -7.68 -34.56
N VAL A 320 -14.25 -6.47 -34.28
CA VAL A 320 -13.42 -5.28 -34.05
C VAL A 320 -13.53 -4.82 -32.59
N GLY A 321 -12.38 -4.51 -31.98
CA GLY A 321 -12.27 -4.01 -30.59
C GLY A 321 -12.95 -2.66 -30.34
N GLY A 322 -13.14 -1.85 -31.38
CA GLY A 322 -13.69 -0.50 -31.31
C GLY A 322 -15.20 -0.46 -31.07
N THR A 323 -15.68 0.65 -30.52
CA THR A 323 -17.11 0.93 -30.33
C THR A 323 -17.56 2.19 -31.06
N GLY A 324 -17.11 2.35 -32.31
CA GLY A 324 -17.50 3.43 -33.22
C GLY A 324 -18.60 3.03 -34.21
N GLY A 325 -19.31 1.92 -33.98
CA GLY A 325 -20.34 1.38 -34.87
C GLY A 325 -21.65 2.19 -34.89
N GLY A 326 -22.74 1.53 -35.28
CA GLY A 326 -24.08 2.09 -35.31
C GLY A 326 -24.55 2.56 -33.93
N ALA A 327 -25.36 3.62 -33.91
CA ALA A 327 -25.94 4.16 -32.69
C ALA A 327 -26.90 3.16 -32.03
N LEU A 328 -26.81 3.06 -30.70
CA LEU A 328 -27.68 2.22 -29.88
C LEU A 328 -28.93 2.99 -29.46
N ASP A 329 -29.99 2.26 -29.11
CA ASP A 329 -31.26 2.81 -28.62
C ASP A 329 -31.97 3.73 -29.65
N LYS A 330 -31.74 3.49 -30.95
CA LYS A 330 -32.36 4.21 -32.08
C LYS A 330 -33.38 3.38 -32.88
N GLY A 331 -33.73 2.19 -32.40
CA GLY A 331 -34.59 1.24 -33.13
C GLY A 331 -33.90 0.49 -34.27
N TYR A 332 -32.57 0.64 -34.40
CA TYR A 332 -31.79 -0.05 -35.43
C TYR A 332 -31.74 -1.55 -35.11
N LYS A 333 -31.86 -2.39 -36.15
CA LYS A 333 -31.78 -3.85 -36.02
C LYS A 333 -30.61 -4.39 -36.82
N GLU A 334 -29.90 -5.34 -36.25
CA GLU A 334 -28.76 -6.00 -36.89
C GLU A 334 -28.60 -7.45 -36.41
N ILE A 335 -27.94 -8.27 -37.21
CA ILE A 335 -27.50 -9.60 -36.81
C ILE A 335 -26.39 -9.47 -35.76
N GLN A 336 -26.62 -10.02 -34.57
CA GLN A 336 -25.69 -9.98 -33.43
C GLN A 336 -25.15 -11.40 -33.14
N TRP A 337 -24.14 -11.46 -32.26
CA TRP A 337 -23.51 -12.72 -31.84
C TRP A 337 -24.54 -13.70 -31.24
N ASN A 338 -25.52 -13.18 -30.50
CA ASN A 338 -26.59 -13.91 -29.82
C ASN A 338 -27.92 -13.94 -30.60
N SER A 339 -27.98 -13.45 -31.84
CA SER A 339 -29.20 -13.51 -32.68
C SER A 339 -29.72 -14.95 -32.79
N PRO A 340 -31.02 -15.20 -32.52
CA PRO A 340 -31.60 -16.52 -32.63
C PRO A 340 -31.66 -16.96 -34.09
N ILE A 341 -31.66 -18.28 -34.31
CA ILE A 341 -31.83 -18.87 -35.64
C ILE A 341 -33.33 -19.07 -35.87
N GLY A 342 -33.85 -18.48 -36.95
CA GLY A 342 -35.24 -18.61 -37.36
C GLY A 342 -35.55 -19.99 -37.97
N PRO A 343 -36.83 -20.29 -38.24
CA PRO A 343 -37.25 -21.55 -38.86
C PRO A 343 -36.63 -21.82 -40.24
N ASP A 344 -36.19 -20.77 -40.92
CA ASP A 344 -35.51 -20.80 -42.23
C ASP A 344 -33.99 -21.06 -42.13
N GLY A 345 -33.47 -21.27 -40.91
CA GLY A 345 -32.06 -21.49 -40.64
C GLY A 345 -31.20 -20.22 -40.65
N LYS A 346 -31.80 -19.04 -40.82
CA LYS A 346 -31.06 -17.76 -40.83
C LYS A 346 -31.13 -17.08 -39.46
N LYS A 347 -30.11 -16.31 -39.12
CA LYS A 347 -30.13 -15.47 -37.91
C LYS A 347 -31.19 -14.37 -38.07
N VAL A 348 -31.95 -14.12 -37.01
CA VAL A 348 -32.94 -13.03 -36.95
C VAL A 348 -32.28 -11.78 -36.36
N PRO A 349 -32.35 -10.62 -37.05
CA PRO A 349 -31.82 -9.37 -36.50
C PRO A 349 -32.50 -8.99 -35.19
N LEU A 350 -31.68 -8.56 -34.22
CA LEU A 350 -32.13 -8.04 -32.94
C LEU A 350 -31.92 -6.53 -32.91
N GLU A 351 -32.71 -5.83 -32.09
CA GLU A 351 -32.53 -4.41 -31.85
C GLU A 351 -31.20 -4.13 -31.15
N LEU A 352 -30.52 -3.05 -31.56
CA LEU A 352 -29.28 -2.57 -30.96
C LEU A 352 -29.60 -1.73 -29.71
N ILE A 353 -29.70 -2.40 -28.57
CA ILE A 353 -29.98 -1.79 -27.26
C ILE A 353 -28.70 -1.64 -26.43
N SER A 354 -28.63 -0.62 -25.57
CA SER A 354 -27.47 -0.44 -24.68
C SER A 354 -27.60 -1.14 -23.32
N HIS A 355 -26.47 -1.61 -22.78
CA HIS A 355 -26.34 -2.27 -21.48
C HIS A 355 -25.36 -1.51 -20.56
N PRO A 356 -25.74 -0.31 -20.06
CA PRO A 356 -24.84 0.56 -19.29
C PRO A 356 -24.35 -0.04 -17.96
N ASN A 357 -25.02 -1.09 -17.47
CA ASN A 357 -24.76 -1.71 -16.17
C ASN A 357 -23.88 -2.97 -16.24
N ASN A 358 -23.23 -3.28 -17.37
CA ASN A 358 -22.41 -4.49 -17.52
C ASN A 358 -21.38 -4.67 -16.39
N ALA A 359 -20.62 -3.63 -16.05
CA ALA A 359 -19.64 -3.71 -14.95
C ALA A 359 -20.28 -4.01 -13.59
N LYS A 360 -21.47 -3.48 -13.33
CA LYS A 360 -22.23 -3.75 -12.12
C LYS A 360 -22.81 -5.16 -12.10
N ASN A 361 -23.30 -5.64 -13.24
CA ASN A 361 -23.95 -6.96 -13.38
C ASN A 361 -22.96 -8.13 -13.29
N PHE A 362 -21.70 -7.91 -13.69
CA PHE A 362 -20.65 -8.93 -13.57
C PHE A 362 -20.18 -9.14 -12.12
N LEU A 363 -20.17 -8.08 -11.31
CA LEU A 363 -19.60 -8.10 -9.96
C LEU A 363 -20.59 -8.58 -8.91
N GLN A 364 -20.03 -9.06 -7.79
CA GLN A 364 -20.77 -9.47 -6.61
C GLN A 364 -20.36 -8.65 -5.38
N THR A 365 -21.17 -8.70 -4.32
CA THR A 365 -20.78 -8.18 -3.01
C THR A 365 -19.64 -9.04 -2.45
N GLY A 366 -18.52 -8.39 -2.13
CA GLY A 366 -17.41 -9.02 -1.42
C GLY A 366 -17.74 -9.20 0.05
N VAL A 367 -17.25 -10.27 0.68
CA VAL A 367 -17.45 -10.55 2.10
C VAL A 367 -16.14 -10.96 2.73
N THR A 368 -15.68 -10.20 3.73
CA THR A 368 -14.54 -10.56 4.57
C THR A 368 -15.02 -10.84 5.98
N THR A 369 -14.70 -12.01 6.53
CA THR A 369 -14.93 -12.33 7.95
C THR A 369 -13.60 -12.62 8.63
N THR A 370 -13.36 -11.99 9.77
CA THR A 370 -12.17 -12.17 10.61
C THR A 370 -12.59 -12.56 12.02
N ASN A 371 -12.05 -13.67 12.52
CA ASN A 371 -12.27 -14.14 13.89
C ASN A 371 -10.92 -14.26 14.60
N SER A 372 -10.79 -13.64 15.76
CA SER A 372 -9.60 -13.70 16.61
C SER A 372 -9.98 -14.18 18.00
N VAL A 373 -9.22 -15.13 18.52
CA VAL A 373 -9.31 -15.59 19.91
C VAL A 373 -7.93 -15.46 20.53
N ALA A 374 -7.83 -14.88 21.72
CA ALA A 374 -6.59 -14.74 22.46
C ALA A 374 -6.76 -15.16 23.92
N ILE A 375 -5.77 -15.84 24.47
CA ILE A 375 -5.68 -16.20 25.88
C ILE A 375 -4.40 -15.58 26.42
N SER A 376 -4.47 -14.93 27.56
CA SER A 376 -3.31 -14.27 28.16
C SER A 376 -3.35 -14.32 29.68
N ASN A 377 -2.18 -14.31 30.30
CA ASN A 377 -2.03 -14.29 31.75
C ASN A 377 -0.66 -13.72 32.13
N ASN A 378 -0.56 -13.22 33.35
CA ASN A 378 0.67 -12.76 33.98
C ASN A 378 0.74 -13.26 35.42
N THR A 379 1.78 -14.03 35.71
CA THR A 379 2.17 -14.45 37.07
C THR A 379 3.55 -13.89 37.38
N ASP A 380 4.02 -14.05 38.63
CA ASP A 380 5.36 -13.60 39.03
C ASP A 380 6.50 -14.30 38.27
N LEU A 381 6.24 -15.50 37.75
CA LEU A 381 7.21 -16.34 37.05
C LEU A 381 7.04 -16.33 35.53
N VAL A 382 5.79 -16.24 35.03
CA VAL A 382 5.48 -16.42 33.61
C VAL A 382 4.44 -15.41 33.14
N THR A 383 4.77 -14.73 32.05
CA THR A 383 3.83 -13.96 31.26
C THR A 383 3.62 -14.69 29.94
N TYR A 384 2.38 -14.94 29.54
CA TYR A 384 2.10 -15.51 28.22
C TYR A 384 0.87 -14.89 27.57
N ARG A 385 0.88 -14.91 26.24
CA ARG A 385 -0.27 -14.64 25.38
C ARG A 385 -0.21 -15.55 24.17
N ILE A 386 -1.31 -16.23 23.89
CA ILE A 386 -1.49 -17.08 22.71
C ILE A 386 -2.70 -16.53 21.97
N SER A 387 -2.59 -16.28 20.67
CA SER A 387 -3.74 -15.93 19.83
C SER A 387 -3.81 -16.74 18.56
N TYR A 388 -5.05 -16.99 18.14
CA TYR A 388 -5.38 -17.58 16.86
C TYR A 388 -6.29 -16.63 16.10
N ASN A 389 -5.94 -16.36 14.84
CA ASN A 389 -6.72 -15.54 13.92
C ASN A 389 -7.07 -16.35 12.66
N ASN A 390 -8.32 -16.22 12.23
CA ASN A 390 -8.83 -16.75 10.97
C ASN A 390 -9.49 -15.63 10.16
N MET A 391 -9.01 -15.39 8.95
CA MET A 391 -9.61 -14.48 7.97
C MET A 391 -10.05 -15.27 6.74
N ARG A 392 -11.29 -15.02 6.28
CA ARG A 392 -11.82 -15.53 5.02
C ARG A 392 -12.38 -14.36 4.22
N ASN A 393 -11.94 -14.22 2.98
CA ASN A 393 -12.44 -13.22 2.05
C ASN A 393 -12.97 -13.91 0.79
N LYS A 394 -14.19 -13.52 0.40
CA LYS A 394 -14.76 -13.72 -0.93
C LYS A 394 -14.74 -12.36 -1.62
N GLY A 395 -14.01 -12.23 -2.73
CA GLY A 395 -13.81 -10.94 -3.40
C GLY A 395 -15.02 -10.49 -4.25
N ILE A 396 -14.98 -9.24 -4.73
CA ILE A 396 -16.02 -8.67 -5.60
C ILE A 396 -16.02 -9.24 -7.02
N ILE A 397 -14.86 -9.73 -7.48
CA ILE A 397 -14.74 -10.45 -8.76
C ILE A 397 -15.20 -11.89 -8.50
N PRO A 398 -16.09 -12.47 -9.33
CA PRO A 398 -16.50 -13.87 -9.21
C PRO A 398 -15.28 -14.81 -9.12
N ASN A 399 -15.39 -15.87 -8.30
CA ASN A 399 -14.32 -16.86 -8.13
C ASN A 399 -12.97 -16.26 -7.67
N SER A 400 -12.97 -15.16 -6.90
CA SER A 400 -11.78 -14.64 -6.21
C SER A 400 -11.90 -14.80 -4.70
N ASP A 401 -10.81 -15.19 -4.05
CA ASP A 401 -10.77 -15.44 -2.60
C ASP A 401 -9.40 -15.17 -1.96
N LEU A 402 -9.40 -15.12 -0.63
CA LEU A 402 -8.19 -15.09 0.19
C LEU A 402 -8.48 -15.66 1.58
N PHE A 403 -7.58 -16.52 2.06
CA PHE A 403 -7.65 -17.13 3.38
C PHE A 403 -6.37 -16.87 4.15
N ARG A 404 -6.51 -16.59 5.45
CA ARG A 404 -5.37 -16.45 6.37
C ARG A 404 -5.66 -17.13 7.69
N ASN A 405 -4.66 -17.82 8.19
CA ASN A 405 -4.65 -18.41 9.51
C ASN A 405 -3.33 -18.03 10.17
N THR A 406 -3.39 -17.44 11.36
CA THR A 406 -2.20 -17.03 12.10
C THR A 406 -2.33 -17.50 13.54
N LEU A 407 -1.26 -18.12 14.04
CA LEU A 407 -1.07 -18.47 15.44
C LEU A 407 0.11 -17.65 15.96
N ASN A 408 -0.13 -16.84 16.99
CA ASN A 408 0.90 -16.05 17.64
C ASN A 408 1.08 -16.49 19.09
N LEU A 409 2.34 -16.59 19.51
CA LEU A 409 2.76 -16.86 20.88
C LEU A 409 3.74 -15.78 21.32
N ASN A 410 3.40 -15.10 22.41
CA ASN A 410 4.30 -14.18 23.11
C ASN A 410 4.44 -14.68 24.55
N THR A 411 5.65 -15.08 24.95
CA THR A 411 5.89 -15.58 26.31
C THR A 411 7.22 -15.08 26.88
N SER A 412 7.22 -14.85 28.17
CA SER A 412 8.39 -14.48 28.95
C SER A 412 8.38 -15.22 30.28
N VAL A 413 9.50 -15.86 30.60
CA VAL A 413 9.69 -16.67 31.80
C VAL A 413 10.85 -16.08 32.60
N LYS A 414 10.60 -15.80 33.88
CA LYS A 414 11.63 -15.46 34.87
C LYS A 414 12.21 -16.76 35.42
N ILE A 415 13.37 -17.17 34.88
CA ILE A 415 14.07 -18.41 35.29
C ILE A 415 14.71 -18.22 36.68
N SER A 416 15.22 -17.02 36.95
CA SER A 416 15.70 -16.58 38.26
C SER A 416 15.57 -15.05 38.36
N GLU A 417 15.90 -14.46 39.52
CA GLU A 417 15.98 -13.00 39.68
C GLU A 417 16.92 -12.31 38.68
N LYS A 418 17.91 -13.03 38.16
CA LYS A 418 18.91 -12.50 37.22
C LYS A 418 18.67 -12.90 35.77
N ILE A 419 17.89 -13.95 35.48
CA ILE A 419 17.75 -14.51 34.13
C ILE A 419 16.29 -14.47 33.71
N ARG A 420 16.03 -13.80 32.59
CA ARG A 420 14.73 -13.82 31.91
C ARG A 420 14.88 -14.36 30.50
N LEU A 421 14.06 -15.35 30.18
CA LEU A 421 13.95 -15.89 28.82
C LEU A 421 12.65 -15.40 28.20
N SER A 422 12.69 -14.93 26.97
CA SER A 422 11.51 -14.47 26.23
C SER A 422 11.52 -15.01 24.81
N THR A 423 10.35 -15.29 24.26
CA THR A 423 10.18 -15.66 22.86
C THR A 423 8.89 -15.06 22.31
N ASN A 424 8.97 -14.58 21.08
CA ASN A 424 7.82 -14.28 20.23
C ASN A 424 7.88 -15.20 19.03
N LEU A 425 6.79 -15.90 18.73
CA LEU A 425 6.68 -16.82 17.61
C LEU A 425 5.36 -16.57 16.89
N ASP A 426 5.44 -16.38 15.58
CA ASP A 426 4.31 -16.29 14.68
C ASP A 426 4.39 -17.41 13.64
N VAL A 427 3.28 -18.12 13.47
CA VAL A 427 3.12 -19.15 12.45
C VAL A 427 1.88 -18.81 11.65
N SER A 428 2.05 -18.61 10.35
CA SER A 428 0.95 -18.24 9.47
C SER A 428 0.89 -19.06 8.19
N ARG A 429 -0.34 -19.33 7.74
CA ARG A 429 -0.66 -19.86 6.42
C ARG A 429 -1.58 -18.88 5.71
N ASN A 430 -1.09 -18.32 4.61
CA ASN A 430 -1.85 -17.47 3.70
C ASN A 430 -2.04 -18.20 2.39
N ASN A 431 -3.27 -18.26 1.88
CA ASN A 431 -3.55 -18.94 0.63
C ASN A 431 -4.75 -18.35 -0.11
N SER A 432 -4.81 -18.62 -1.41
CA SER A 432 -5.95 -18.30 -2.27
C SER A 432 -6.08 -19.41 -3.31
N ASN A 433 -7.30 -19.76 -3.67
CA ASN A 433 -7.56 -20.65 -4.79
C ASN A 433 -7.49 -19.90 -6.12
N ASN A 434 -7.75 -18.59 -6.10
CA ASN A 434 -7.67 -17.77 -7.29
C ASN A 434 -7.50 -16.27 -6.98
N ARG A 435 -6.37 -15.73 -7.42
CA ARG A 435 -6.05 -14.30 -7.46
C ARG A 435 -6.27 -13.78 -8.89
N PRO A 436 -7.19 -12.82 -9.10
CA PRO A 436 -7.36 -12.18 -10.41
C PRO A 436 -6.08 -11.47 -10.85
N SER A 437 -5.80 -11.46 -12.15
CA SER A 437 -4.79 -10.57 -12.72
C SER A 437 -5.28 -9.12 -12.67
N GLY A 438 -4.36 -8.19 -12.39
CA GLY A 438 -4.64 -6.76 -12.37
C GLY A 438 -4.13 -5.99 -13.59
N ASN A 439 -3.65 -6.69 -14.63
CA ASN A 439 -3.04 -6.07 -15.82
C ASN A 439 -3.71 -6.60 -17.10
N THR A 440 -3.35 -6.06 -18.28
CA THR A 440 -3.94 -6.44 -19.58
C THR A 440 -3.90 -7.94 -19.85
N GLY A 441 -4.88 -8.44 -20.59
CA GLY A 441 -5.03 -9.82 -21.04
C GLY A 441 -5.96 -10.65 -20.17
N SER A 442 -5.48 -11.14 -19.03
CA SER A 442 -6.26 -12.08 -18.19
C SER A 442 -7.09 -11.40 -17.08
N ASN A 443 -7.09 -10.06 -17.02
CA ASN A 443 -7.88 -9.31 -16.05
C ASN A 443 -9.38 -9.40 -16.40
N PRO A 444 -10.22 -10.01 -15.54
CA PRO A 444 -11.64 -10.15 -15.83
C PRO A 444 -12.37 -8.81 -15.98
N LEU A 445 -11.95 -7.78 -15.22
CA LEU A 445 -12.58 -6.47 -15.30
C LEU A 445 -12.22 -5.73 -16.58
N GLU A 446 -10.99 -5.87 -17.09
CA GLU A 446 -10.66 -5.40 -18.44
C GLU A 446 -11.63 -6.01 -19.43
N GLY A 447 -11.77 -7.35 -19.45
CA GLY A 447 -12.70 -8.04 -20.35
C GLY A 447 -14.12 -7.49 -20.29
N VAL A 448 -14.61 -7.09 -19.12
CA VAL A 448 -15.92 -6.43 -18.96
C VAL A 448 -15.96 -5.04 -19.62
N TYR A 449 -14.94 -4.21 -19.40
CA TYR A 449 -14.85 -2.87 -20.00
C TYR A 449 -14.47 -2.90 -21.49
N GLU A 450 -14.07 -4.06 -22.02
CA GLU A 450 -13.86 -4.28 -23.45
C GLU A 450 -15.12 -4.66 -24.20
N LEU A 451 -16.16 -5.16 -23.50
CA LEU A 451 -17.44 -5.47 -24.13
C LEU A 451 -18.05 -4.22 -24.75
N SER A 452 -18.47 -4.34 -26.01
CA SER A 452 -19.29 -3.30 -26.62
C SER A 452 -20.60 -3.15 -25.86
N PRO A 453 -21.12 -1.92 -25.67
CA PRO A 453 -22.30 -1.69 -24.83
C PRO A 453 -23.57 -2.36 -25.32
N HIS A 454 -23.64 -2.86 -26.56
CA HIS A 454 -24.78 -3.64 -27.05
C HIS A 454 -24.79 -5.11 -26.61
N ILE A 455 -23.72 -5.58 -25.97
CA ILE A 455 -23.61 -6.95 -25.48
C ILE A 455 -23.96 -6.97 -24.00
N ASP A 456 -24.99 -7.71 -23.60
CA ASP A 456 -25.27 -7.95 -22.18
C ASP A 456 -24.25 -8.92 -21.59
N VAL A 457 -23.52 -8.50 -20.56
CA VAL A 457 -22.54 -9.38 -19.89
C VAL A 457 -23.21 -10.64 -19.31
N ARG A 458 -24.50 -10.59 -18.97
CA ARG A 458 -25.23 -11.73 -18.37
C ARG A 458 -25.43 -12.87 -19.36
N ASP A 459 -25.53 -12.57 -20.65
CA ASP A 459 -25.61 -13.59 -21.70
C ASP A 459 -24.32 -14.42 -21.78
N LEU A 460 -23.21 -13.89 -21.26
CA LEU A 460 -21.90 -14.53 -21.20
C LEU A 460 -21.68 -15.35 -19.91
N GLU A 461 -22.63 -15.41 -18.98
CA GLU A 461 -22.48 -16.21 -17.75
C GLU A 461 -22.33 -17.70 -18.04
N GLN A 462 -23.01 -18.19 -19.08
CA GLN A 462 -22.75 -19.50 -19.65
C GLN A 462 -21.56 -19.40 -20.62
N TYR A 463 -20.36 -19.47 -20.04
CA TYR A 463 -19.11 -19.07 -20.70
C TYR A 463 -18.44 -20.17 -21.55
N TRP A 464 -18.98 -21.40 -21.55
CA TRP A 464 -18.59 -22.43 -22.49
C TRP A 464 -19.60 -22.50 -23.64
N MET A 465 -19.13 -22.75 -24.86
CA MET A 465 -20.02 -23.11 -25.95
C MET A 465 -20.67 -24.46 -25.65
N PRO A 466 -22.01 -24.60 -25.75
CA PRO A 466 -22.69 -25.86 -25.48
C PRO A 466 -22.11 -27.03 -26.30
N GLY A 467 -21.71 -28.10 -25.61
CA GLY A 467 -21.10 -29.29 -26.24
C GLY A 467 -19.61 -29.14 -26.58
N GLN A 468 -18.97 -28.03 -26.20
CA GLN A 468 -17.53 -27.77 -26.36
C GLN A 468 -16.88 -27.31 -25.04
N GLU A 469 -17.40 -27.81 -23.92
CA GLU A 469 -16.90 -27.48 -22.58
C GLU A 469 -15.42 -27.85 -22.45
N GLY A 470 -14.61 -26.91 -21.95
CA GLY A 470 -13.15 -27.08 -21.85
C GLY A 470 -12.39 -26.90 -23.15
N LEU A 471 -13.06 -26.67 -24.29
CA LEU A 471 -12.44 -26.49 -25.61
C LEU A 471 -12.65 -25.08 -26.16
N GLN A 472 -13.87 -24.55 -26.12
CA GLN A 472 -14.21 -23.28 -26.74
C GLN A 472 -15.07 -22.40 -25.82
N GLN A 473 -14.51 -21.26 -25.41
CA GLN A 473 -15.27 -20.27 -24.66
C GLN A 473 -16.36 -19.66 -25.54
N ARG A 474 -17.49 -19.33 -24.93
CA ARG A 474 -18.58 -18.57 -25.55
C ARG A 474 -18.29 -17.09 -25.40
N THR A 475 -18.07 -16.40 -26.51
CA THR A 475 -17.66 -14.99 -26.57
C THR A 475 -18.31 -14.34 -27.79
N PRO A 476 -18.48 -13.00 -27.85
CA PRO A 476 -19.06 -12.34 -29.02
C PRO A 476 -18.32 -12.65 -30.31
N PHE A 477 -16.99 -12.77 -30.25
CA PHE A 477 -16.17 -13.17 -31.39
C PHE A 477 -14.93 -13.96 -30.96
N ASN A 478 -14.79 -15.17 -31.49
CA ASN A 478 -13.72 -16.10 -31.11
C ASN A 478 -12.34 -15.57 -31.54
N GLY A 479 -11.36 -15.68 -30.63
CA GLY A 479 -9.98 -15.27 -30.89
C GLY A 479 -9.72 -13.77 -30.77
N VAL A 480 -10.76 -12.95 -30.58
CA VAL A 480 -10.65 -11.50 -30.39
C VAL A 480 -10.91 -11.13 -28.93
N PHE A 481 -12.05 -11.56 -28.37
CA PHE A 481 -12.45 -11.22 -27.01
C PHE A 481 -12.45 -12.45 -26.10
N ASN A 482 -12.04 -12.26 -24.85
CA ASN A 482 -12.31 -13.22 -23.80
C ASN A 482 -13.64 -12.90 -23.11
N ASN A 483 -14.37 -13.95 -22.76
CA ASN A 483 -15.53 -13.87 -21.89
C ASN A 483 -15.07 -13.54 -20.45
N PRO A 484 -15.63 -12.50 -19.81
CA PRO A 484 -15.25 -12.12 -18.45
C PRO A 484 -15.45 -13.22 -17.39
N TYR A 485 -16.50 -14.02 -17.51
CA TYR A 485 -16.74 -15.16 -16.61
C TYR A 485 -15.74 -16.28 -16.85
N PHE A 486 -15.36 -16.55 -18.10
CA PHE A 486 -14.26 -17.47 -18.43
C PHE A 486 -12.94 -17.00 -17.79
N LEU A 487 -12.59 -15.72 -17.94
CA LEU A 487 -11.39 -15.14 -17.30
C LEU A 487 -11.42 -15.34 -15.78
N SER A 488 -12.56 -15.11 -15.13
CA SER A 488 -12.67 -15.25 -13.68
C SER A 488 -12.66 -16.71 -13.18
N LYS A 489 -13.24 -17.65 -13.95
CA LYS A 489 -13.49 -19.03 -13.52
C LYS A 489 -12.45 -20.04 -14.03
N GLU A 490 -11.81 -19.78 -15.16
CA GLU A 490 -10.93 -20.73 -15.85
C GLU A 490 -9.47 -20.29 -15.96
N ILE A 491 -9.17 -19.04 -15.59
CA ILE A 491 -7.81 -18.59 -15.28
C ILE A 491 -7.67 -18.57 -13.77
N LYS A 492 -7.10 -19.64 -13.22
CA LYS A 492 -6.97 -19.85 -11.78
C LYS A 492 -5.52 -19.63 -11.36
N ASN A 493 -5.28 -18.62 -10.54
CA ASN A 493 -3.97 -18.32 -9.98
C ASN A 493 -3.98 -18.54 -8.47
N SER A 494 -3.63 -19.74 -8.03
CA SER A 494 -3.60 -20.10 -6.62
C SER A 494 -2.23 -19.87 -6.01
N PHE A 495 -2.19 -19.73 -4.69
CA PHE A 495 -0.96 -19.81 -3.94
C PHE A 495 -1.19 -20.33 -2.53
N VAL A 496 -0.14 -20.89 -1.95
CA VAL A 496 -0.05 -21.22 -0.53
C VAL A 496 1.31 -20.72 -0.03
N ARG A 497 1.31 -19.90 1.02
CA ARG A 497 2.50 -19.40 1.70
C ARG A 497 2.43 -19.80 3.17
N ASP A 498 3.37 -20.63 3.59
CA ASP A 498 3.61 -20.95 4.99
C ASP A 498 4.79 -20.10 5.47
N ARG A 499 4.62 -19.40 6.59
CA ARG A 499 5.66 -18.56 7.19
C ARG A 499 5.77 -18.83 8.68
N ILE A 500 7.01 -18.86 9.16
CA ILE A 500 7.35 -18.90 10.57
C ILE A 500 8.36 -17.79 10.81
N PHE A 501 8.06 -16.89 11.73
CA PHE A 501 9.05 -15.93 12.19
C PHE A 501 8.96 -15.78 13.71
N GLY A 502 10.09 -15.42 14.32
CA GLY A 502 10.15 -15.31 15.77
C GLY A 502 11.56 -15.14 16.29
N ASN A 503 11.68 -15.08 17.61
CA ASN A 503 12.96 -14.99 18.29
C ASN A 503 13.00 -15.84 19.57
N LEU A 504 14.23 -16.11 20.00
CA LEU A 504 14.55 -16.53 21.36
C LEU A 504 15.52 -15.51 21.93
N LYS A 505 15.17 -14.93 23.09
CA LYS A 505 15.92 -13.88 23.75
C LYS A 505 16.21 -14.26 25.19
N ALA A 506 17.45 -14.09 25.63
CA ALA A 506 17.88 -14.22 27.02
C ALA A 506 18.43 -12.88 27.51
N ASP A 507 17.86 -12.36 28.60
CA ASP A 507 18.38 -11.23 29.35
C ASP A 507 19.02 -11.76 30.64
N TYR A 508 20.30 -11.44 30.89
CA TYR A 508 21.04 -11.79 32.09
C TYR A 508 21.55 -10.54 32.81
N GLN A 509 21.05 -10.31 34.02
CA GLN A 509 21.48 -9.24 34.91
C GLN A 509 22.69 -9.71 35.74
N ILE A 510 23.89 -9.23 35.42
CA ILE A 510 25.14 -9.64 36.10
C ILE A 510 25.23 -8.94 37.46
N THR A 511 25.24 -7.61 37.41
CA THR A 511 25.15 -6.67 38.55
C THR A 511 23.95 -5.75 38.31
N PRO A 512 23.48 -4.94 39.28
CA PRO A 512 22.39 -3.98 39.04
C PRO A 512 22.64 -3.03 37.85
N GLU A 513 23.91 -2.69 37.61
CA GLU A 513 24.37 -1.77 36.56
C GLU A 513 24.62 -2.50 35.23
N LEU A 514 25.12 -3.73 35.27
CA LEU A 514 25.54 -4.47 34.07
C LEU A 514 24.56 -5.60 33.69
N SER A 515 24.10 -5.55 32.44
CA SER A 515 23.22 -6.54 31.82
C SER A 515 23.76 -7.04 30.49
N ILE A 516 23.47 -8.29 30.16
CA ILE A 516 23.77 -8.90 28.86
C ILE A 516 22.48 -9.39 28.23
N MET A 517 22.33 -9.13 26.94
CA MET A 517 21.26 -9.66 26.10
C MET A 517 21.87 -10.52 24.98
N GLY A 518 21.33 -11.73 24.82
CA GLY A 518 21.54 -12.57 23.65
C GLY A 518 20.22 -12.83 22.95
N ARG A 519 20.19 -12.72 21.61
CA ARG A 519 18.99 -13.00 20.82
C ARG A 519 19.33 -13.75 19.54
N VAL A 520 18.53 -14.76 19.23
CA VAL A 520 18.48 -15.39 17.91
C VAL A 520 17.10 -15.14 17.32
N ALA A 521 17.04 -14.58 16.13
CA ALA A 521 15.82 -14.30 15.39
C ALA A 521 15.83 -15.06 14.05
N LEU A 522 14.66 -15.53 13.65
CA LEU A 522 14.42 -16.34 12.46
C LEU A 522 13.21 -15.77 11.70
N ASP A 523 13.32 -15.68 10.38
CA ASP A 523 12.21 -15.49 9.46
C ASP A 523 12.37 -16.48 8.31
N THR A 524 11.43 -17.41 8.14
CA THR A 524 11.44 -18.39 7.06
C THR A 524 10.06 -18.51 6.43
N TYR A 525 10.03 -18.64 5.11
CA TYR A 525 8.79 -18.89 4.38
C TYR A 525 9.01 -19.86 3.22
N ASN A 526 7.96 -20.62 2.92
CA ASN A 526 7.84 -21.45 1.73
C ASN A 526 6.54 -21.09 1.04
N GLU A 527 6.64 -20.70 -0.22
CA GLU A 527 5.51 -20.32 -1.06
C GLU A 527 5.47 -21.16 -2.32
N GLN A 528 4.29 -21.66 -2.64
CA GLN A 528 4.00 -22.34 -3.89
C GLN A 528 2.90 -21.56 -4.59
N ARG A 529 3.18 -21.13 -5.82
CA ARG A 529 2.20 -20.54 -6.74
C ARG A 529 1.88 -21.55 -7.82
N GLU A 530 0.61 -21.63 -8.20
CA GLU A 530 0.14 -22.48 -9.29
C GLU A 530 -0.82 -21.68 -10.16
N SER A 531 -0.59 -21.70 -11.47
CA SER A 531 -1.50 -21.10 -12.44
C SER A 531 -2.03 -22.16 -13.39
N LYS A 532 -3.34 -22.14 -13.60
CA LYS A 532 -4.07 -23.00 -14.54
C LYS A 532 -4.84 -22.08 -15.48
N ILE A 533 -4.49 -22.12 -16.76
CA ILE A 533 -5.13 -21.36 -17.83
C ILE A 533 -5.78 -22.36 -18.77
N ALA A 534 -7.11 -22.31 -18.87
CA ALA A 534 -7.84 -23.22 -19.74
C ALA A 534 -7.60 -22.97 -21.22
N ASN A 535 -7.94 -23.98 -22.02
CA ASN A 535 -8.02 -23.86 -23.47
C ASN A 535 -8.99 -22.74 -23.86
N SER A 536 -8.82 -22.19 -25.06
CA SER A 536 -9.60 -21.09 -25.61
C SER A 536 -9.26 -19.69 -25.10
N TYR A 537 -8.36 -19.51 -24.13
CA TYR A 537 -7.89 -18.16 -23.74
C TYR A 537 -7.18 -17.49 -24.93
N VAL A 538 -7.56 -16.26 -25.29
CA VAL A 538 -7.07 -15.60 -26.52
C VAL A 538 -5.54 -15.56 -26.61
N SER A 539 -4.84 -15.26 -25.51
CA SER A 539 -3.37 -15.16 -25.53
C SER A 539 -2.65 -16.51 -25.37
N ASP A 540 -3.34 -17.57 -24.92
CA ASP A 540 -2.83 -18.94 -24.91
C ASP A 540 -3.95 -19.91 -25.35
N PRO A 541 -4.26 -20.01 -26.66
CA PRO A 541 -5.44 -20.75 -27.14
C PRO A 541 -5.46 -22.23 -26.75
N ARG A 542 -4.29 -22.81 -26.48
CA ARG A 542 -4.09 -24.20 -26.03
C ARG A 542 -3.94 -24.35 -24.50
N GLY A 543 -4.23 -23.29 -23.75
CA GLY A 543 -4.06 -23.22 -22.29
C GLY A 543 -2.59 -23.14 -21.84
N ALA A 544 -2.39 -23.01 -20.53
CA ALA A 544 -1.07 -23.00 -19.92
C ALA A 544 -1.13 -23.52 -18.49
N TYR A 545 0.00 -24.08 -18.02
CA TYR A 545 0.16 -24.56 -16.65
C TYR A 545 1.52 -24.18 -16.10
N GLY A 546 1.61 -23.94 -14.80
CA GLY A 546 2.91 -23.73 -14.19
C GLY A 546 2.91 -23.72 -12.67
N LEU A 547 4.09 -23.99 -12.13
CA LEU A 547 4.41 -24.01 -10.71
C LEU A 547 5.63 -23.13 -10.45
N ILE A 548 5.54 -22.30 -9.41
CA ILE A 548 6.67 -21.52 -8.88
C ILE A 548 6.79 -21.83 -7.40
N SER A 549 7.97 -22.28 -6.97
CA SER A 549 8.30 -22.51 -5.56
C SER A 549 9.35 -21.50 -5.11
N ILE A 550 9.03 -20.73 -4.08
CA ILE A 550 9.88 -19.68 -3.53
C ILE A 550 10.15 -20.03 -2.07
N LYS A 551 11.43 -20.03 -1.68
CA LYS A 551 11.85 -20.25 -0.30
C LYS A 551 12.74 -19.10 0.14
N GLY A 552 12.48 -18.56 1.31
CA GLY A 552 13.32 -17.55 1.94
C GLY A 552 13.63 -17.93 3.38
N LEU A 553 14.85 -17.66 3.80
CA LEU A 553 15.33 -17.81 5.17
C LEU A 553 16.23 -16.63 5.50
N GLU A 554 15.96 -15.99 6.62
CA GLU A 554 16.84 -15.01 7.25
C GLU A 554 17.02 -15.36 8.73
N THR A 555 18.27 -15.36 9.19
CA THR A 555 18.62 -15.48 10.61
C THR A 555 19.43 -14.26 11.04
N ASN A 556 19.15 -13.78 12.25
CA ASN A 556 19.92 -12.74 12.92
C ASN A 556 20.32 -13.24 14.30
N THR A 557 21.58 -13.07 14.67
CA THR A 557 22.10 -13.40 16.01
C THR A 557 22.74 -12.16 16.58
N ASP A 558 22.14 -11.61 17.63
CA ASP A 558 22.56 -10.36 18.27
C ASP A 558 23.07 -10.63 19.69
N PHE A 559 24.13 -9.91 20.05
CA PHE A 559 24.62 -9.82 21.42
C PHE A 559 24.73 -8.35 21.80
N LEU A 560 24.37 -8.00 23.04
CA LEU A 560 24.49 -6.64 23.58
C LEU A 560 24.78 -6.68 25.08
N ALA A 561 25.93 -6.15 25.48
CA ALA A 561 26.20 -5.81 26.88
C ALA A 561 25.80 -4.36 27.12
N THR A 562 25.15 -4.07 28.25
CA THR A 562 24.68 -2.73 28.62
C THR A 562 25.03 -2.45 30.07
N PHE A 563 25.76 -1.35 30.29
CA PHE A 563 26.07 -0.78 31.60
C PHE A 563 25.24 0.47 31.82
N ARG A 564 24.52 0.55 32.94
CA ARG A 564 23.72 1.71 33.36
C ARG A 564 24.12 2.17 34.74
N GLU A 565 24.37 3.46 34.88
CA GLU A 565 24.74 4.08 36.15
C GLU A 565 24.17 5.49 36.24
N GLU A 566 23.74 5.89 37.44
CA GLU A 566 23.29 7.25 37.73
C GLU A 566 24.28 7.91 38.70
N LEU A 567 24.92 8.98 38.25
CA LEU A 567 25.96 9.71 38.96
C LEU A 567 25.52 11.15 39.22
N LYS A 568 24.95 11.40 40.42
CA LYS A 568 24.44 12.72 40.87
C LYS A 568 23.47 13.35 39.87
N ASN A 569 24.01 14.14 38.93
CA ASN A 569 23.26 14.89 37.93
C ASN A 569 23.33 14.24 36.54
N PHE A 570 24.02 13.11 36.38
CA PHE A 570 24.18 12.45 35.09
C PHE A 570 23.59 11.04 35.13
N SER A 571 22.93 10.63 34.05
CA SER A 571 22.55 9.25 33.81
C SER A 571 23.33 8.72 32.61
N PHE A 572 23.97 7.57 32.77
CA PHE A 572 24.76 6.92 31.73
C PHE A 572 24.13 5.57 31.38
N SER A 573 23.94 5.31 30.09
CA SER A 573 23.63 3.98 29.56
C SER A 573 24.52 3.73 28.36
N VAL A 574 25.55 2.90 28.56
CA VAL A 574 26.53 2.55 27.53
C VAL A 574 26.34 1.08 27.16
N SER A 575 26.22 0.80 25.88
CA SER A 575 26.10 -0.57 25.37
C SER A 575 27.05 -0.84 24.22
N ALA A 576 27.52 -2.09 24.13
CA ALA A 576 28.36 -2.57 23.04
C ALA A 576 27.94 -4.00 22.65
N GLY A 577 27.98 -4.30 21.36
CA GLY A 577 27.44 -5.54 20.84
C GLY A 577 27.86 -5.85 19.41
N GLY A 578 27.31 -6.95 18.91
CA GLY A 578 27.53 -7.40 17.54
C GLY A 578 26.35 -8.18 17.01
N ASN A 579 26.25 -8.23 15.68
CA ASN A 579 25.22 -8.96 14.96
C ASN A 579 25.85 -9.81 13.85
N TYR A 580 25.38 -11.05 13.71
CA TYR A 580 25.58 -11.86 12.52
C TYR A 580 24.23 -12.07 11.83
N ARG A 581 24.17 -11.67 10.55
CA ARG A 581 23.00 -11.85 9.70
C ARG A 581 23.35 -12.78 8.55
N TYR A 582 22.51 -13.80 8.34
CA TYR A 582 22.62 -14.71 7.21
C TYR A 582 21.28 -14.82 6.50
N GLN A 583 21.31 -14.73 5.16
CA GLN A 583 20.13 -14.81 4.33
C GLN A 583 20.35 -15.77 3.18
N THR A 584 19.36 -16.60 2.90
CA THR A 584 19.29 -17.43 1.68
C THR A 584 17.91 -17.33 1.05
N GLY A 585 17.86 -17.31 -0.27
CA GLY A 585 16.63 -17.32 -1.04
C GLY A 585 16.76 -18.24 -2.23
N SER A 586 15.74 -19.03 -2.52
CA SER A 586 15.67 -19.83 -3.73
C SER A 586 14.33 -19.68 -4.44
N ASN A 587 14.38 -19.78 -5.76
CA ASN A 587 13.21 -19.78 -6.62
C ASN A 587 13.37 -20.90 -7.64
N VAL A 588 12.32 -21.71 -7.82
CA VAL A 588 12.22 -22.75 -8.84
C VAL A 588 10.95 -22.51 -9.64
N THR A 589 11.07 -22.45 -10.95
CA THR A 589 9.97 -22.18 -11.88
C THR A 589 9.91 -23.32 -12.89
N ASN A 590 8.73 -23.91 -13.07
CA ASN A 590 8.43 -24.88 -14.12
C ASN A 590 7.08 -24.54 -14.73
N THR A 591 7.05 -24.10 -15.98
CA THR A 591 5.85 -23.59 -16.64
C THR A 591 5.78 -24.01 -18.10
N THR A 592 4.61 -23.94 -18.70
CA THR A 592 4.47 -23.86 -20.15
C THR A 592 5.16 -22.59 -20.65
N LYS A 593 5.88 -22.67 -21.77
CA LYS A 593 6.33 -21.50 -22.53
C LYS A 593 5.09 -20.73 -23.02
N SER A 594 5.12 -19.41 -22.97
CA SER A 594 4.02 -18.57 -23.45
C SER A 594 3.61 -18.93 -24.88
N GLY A 595 2.31 -19.10 -25.11
CA GLY A 595 1.71 -19.40 -26.42
C GLY A 595 1.81 -20.85 -26.89
N THR A 596 2.55 -21.74 -26.20
CA THR A 596 2.83 -23.08 -26.74
C THR A 596 1.80 -24.16 -26.36
N GLY A 597 1.05 -23.97 -25.27
CA GLY A 597 -0.08 -24.83 -24.95
C GLY A 597 0.19 -26.09 -24.13
N LEU A 598 -0.91 -26.75 -23.76
CA LEU A 598 -0.96 -28.09 -23.21
C LEU A 598 -1.19 -29.16 -24.31
N ILE A 599 -0.85 -30.42 -24.02
CA ILE A 599 -1.10 -31.56 -24.92
C ILE A 599 -2.59 -31.90 -24.91
N VAL A 600 -3.14 -32.20 -23.73
CA VAL A 600 -4.57 -32.49 -23.52
C VAL A 600 -5.25 -31.31 -22.81
N PRO A 601 -6.29 -30.69 -23.40
CA PRO A 601 -7.07 -29.64 -22.74
C PRO A 601 -7.59 -30.06 -21.35
N GLY A 602 -7.51 -29.15 -20.38
CA GLY A 602 -8.01 -29.38 -19.02
C GLY A 602 -7.14 -30.25 -18.09
N VAL A 603 -6.04 -30.83 -18.59
CA VAL A 603 -5.11 -31.63 -17.78
C VAL A 603 -3.92 -30.76 -17.33
N TYR A 604 -3.98 -30.25 -16.10
CA TYR A 604 -2.98 -29.34 -15.54
C TYR A 604 -1.86 -30.08 -14.81
N THR A 605 -0.93 -30.64 -15.57
CA THR A 605 0.27 -31.30 -15.03
C THR A 605 1.49 -30.93 -15.88
N LEU A 606 2.69 -30.99 -15.29
CA LEU A 606 3.93 -30.77 -16.05
C LEU A 606 4.16 -31.82 -17.15
N GLN A 607 3.67 -33.05 -16.94
CA GLN A 607 3.74 -34.15 -17.92
C GLN A 607 2.87 -33.88 -19.15
N ASN A 608 1.85 -33.04 -19.02
CA ASN A 608 0.96 -32.65 -20.11
C ASN A 608 1.49 -31.43 -20.92
N ILE A 609 2.79 -31.12 -20.77
CA ILE A 609 3.51 -30.11 -21.55
C ILE A 609 4.54 -30.86 -22.39
N LEU A 610 4.60 -30.56 -23.70
CA LEU A 610 5.66 -31.11 -24.55
C LEU A 610 7.03 -30.68 -24.00
N PRO A 611 8.07 -31.54 -24.01
CA PRO A 611 9.40 -31.17 -23.52
C PRO A 611 9.95 -29.86 -24.13
N ASP A 612 9.74 -29.66 -25.44
CA ASP A 612 10.15 -28.44 -26.14
C ASP A 612 9.38 -27.18 -25.71
N ASN A 613 8.21 -27.37 -25.11
CA ASN A 613 7.31 -26.32 -24.62
C ASN A 613 7.48 -26.04 -23.13
N LEU A 614 8.33 -26.78 -22.42
CA LEU A 614 8.59 -26.56 -21.01
C LEU A 614 9.61 -25.42 -20.82
N PHE A 615 9.25 -24.45 -20.00
CA PHE A 615 10.17 -23.46 -19.45
C PHE A 615 10.51 -23.85 -18.01
N TYR A 616 11.79 -23.94 -17.70
CA TYR A 616 12.27 -24.23 -16.36
C TYR A 616 13.43 -23.32 -15.99
N ALA A 617 13.46 -22.88 -14.74
CA ALA A 617 14.52 -22.06 -14.20
C ALA A 617 14.67 -22.33 -12.70
N SER A 618 15.89 -22.18 -12.19
CA SER A 618 16.14 -22.16 -10.76
C SER A 618 17.18 -21.10 -10.42
N SER A 619 17.08 -20.54 -9.22
CA SER A 619 18.05 -19.58 -8.69
C SER A 619 18.25 -19.78 -7.20
N LEU A 620 19.45 -19.46 -6.73
CA LEU A 620 19.86 -19.50 -5.33
C LEU A 620 20.67 -18.25 -5.02
N SER A 621 20.27 -17.52 -3.99
CA SER A 621 20.97 -16.35 -3.47
C SER A 621 21.41 -16.60 -2.03
N LYS A 622 22.62 -16.16 -1.68
CA LYS A 622 23.17 -16.21 -0.32
C LYS A 622 23.84 -14.89 0.00
N ARG A 623 23.70 -14.46 1.26
CA ARG A 623 24.32 -13.23 1.77
C ARG A 623 24.63 -13.38 3.24
N GLY A 624 25.79 -12.87 3.65
CA GLY A 624 26.22 -12.79 5.04
C GLY A 624 26.68 -11.37 5.39
N ILE A 625 26.37 -10.92 6.61
CA ILE A 625 26.83 -9.65 7.15
C ILE A 625 27.30 -9.87 8.59
N TYR A 626 28.49 -9.37 8.90
CA TYR A 626 28.99 -9.26 10.27
C TYR A 626 28.94 -7.79 10.69
N SER A 627 28.56 -7.53 11.93
CA SER A 627 28.37 -6.17 12.43
C SER A 627 28.92 -6.03 13.84
N VAL A 628 29.55 -4.90 14.14
CA VAL A 628 29.90 -4.48 15.50
C VAL A 628 29.33 -3.09 15.72
N TYR A 629 28.75 -2.86 16.90
CA TYR A 629 28.14 -1.57 17.22
C TYR A 629 28.28 -1.21 18.70
N GLY A 630 28.31 0.10 18.95
CA GLY A 630 28.31 0.71 20.27
C GLY A 630 27.33 1.87 20.33
N LEU A 631 26.78 2.11 21.51
CA LEU A 631 25.86 3.20 21.78
C LEU A 631 26.08 3.74 23.20
N ALA A 632 26.00 5.06 23.34
CA ALA A 632 26.08 5.75 24.62
C ALA A 632 24.93 6.76 24.72
N ASN A 633 24.14 6.63 25.76
CA ASN A 633 23.09 7.57 26.13
C ASN A 633 23.53 8.29 27.41
N ILE A 634 23.59 9.61 27.35
CA ILE A 634 24.05 10.46 28.45
C ILE A 634 22.95 11.47 28.74
N GLY A 635 22.32 11.35 29.90
CA GLY A 635 21.37 12.33 30.43
C GLY A 635 22.06 13.28 31.42
N PHE A 636 21.62 14.53 31.46
CA PHE A 636 22.02 15.52 32.45
C PHE A 636 20.78 16.17 33.06
N LYS A 637 20.62 16.01 34.38
CA LYS A 637 19.53 16.53 35.22
C LYS A 637 18.12 16.21 34.71
N ASP A 638 17.98 15.16 33.89
CA ASP A 638 16.75 14.86 33.15
C ASP A 638 16.26 15.99 32.22
N MET A 639 17.15 16.93 31.86
CA MET A 639 16.86 18.08 31.00
C MET A 639 17.55 17.98 29.64
N VAL A 640 18.75 17.40 29.58
CA VAL A 640 19.55 17.28 28.35
C VAL A 640 19.92 15.83 28.13
N PHE A 641 19.65 15.30 26.93
CA PHE A 641 19.94 13.92 26.57
C PHE A 641 20.76 13.90 25.28
N LEU A 642 21.95 13.29 25.34
CA LEU A 642 22.84 13.07 24.21
C LEU A 642 22.91 11.57 23.92
N ASP A 643 22.59 11.21 22.68
CA ASP A 643 22.70 9.84 22.17
C ASP A 643 23.77 9.80 21.08
N VAL A 644 24.76 8.93 21.25
CA VAL A 644 25.84 8.70 20.27
C VAL A 644 25.86 7.22 19.91
N THR A 645 25.92 6.91 18.61
CA THR A 645 26.07 5.53 18.14
C THR A 645 27.17 5.42 17.10
N ALA A 646 27.78 4.24 17.05
CA ALA A 646 28.84 3.91 16.11
C ALA A 646 28.65 2.46 15.67
N ARG A 647 28.67 2.20 14.36
CA ARG A 647 28.51 0.87 13.80
C ARG A 647 29.41 0.65 12.60
N ASN A 648 29.96 -0.56 12.48
CA ASN A 648 30.69 -1.01 11.29
C ASN A 648 30.14 -2.36 10.83
N ASP A 649 29.82 -2.44 9.53
CA ASP A 649 29.30 -3.64 8.89
C ASP A 649 30.32 -4.19 7.86
N TRP A 650 30.40 -5.51 7.76
CA TRP A 650 31.16 -6.24 6.74
C TRP A 650 30.22 -7.09 5.89
N SER A 651 30.06 -6.75 4.61
CA SER A 651 29.13 -7.44 3.71
C SER A 651 29.82 -8.39 2.75
N SER A 652 29.24 -9.58 2.56
CA SER A 652 29.71 -10.54 1.55
C SER A 652 29.43 -10.12 0.11
N THR A 653 28.64 -9.06 -0.12
CA THR A 653 28.25 -8.61 -1.47
C THR A 653 29.14 -7.50 -2.03
N LEU A 654 30.10 -7.03 -1.25
CA LEU A 654 31.07 -6.00 -1.63
C LEU A 654 32.49 -6.61 -1.81
N PRO A 655 33.38 -5.98 -2.59
CA PRO A 655 34.74 -6.44 -2.79
C PRO A 655 35.51 -6.57 -1.47
N LYS A 656 36.42 -7.54 -1.34
CA LYS A 656 37.19 -7.78 -0.10
C LYS A 656 37.94 -6.55 0.44
N GLY A 657 38.34 -5.61 -0.43
CA GLY A 657 39.00 -4.36 -0.02
C GLY A 657 38.06 -3.24 0.41
N ASN A 658 36.76 -3.32 0.05
CA ASN A 658 35.75 -2.29 0.27
C ASN A 658 34.49 -2.85 0.97
N ASN A 659 34.59 -4.01 1.61
CA ASN A 659 33.44 -4.69 2.22
C ASN A 659 33.12 -4.21 3.63
N SER A 660 34.02 -3.46 4.26
CA SER A 660 33.85 -2.81 5.56
C SER A 660 33.35 -1.38 5.39
N TYR A 661 32.31 -0.99 6.13
CA TYR A 661 31.83 0.39 6.13
C TYR A 661 31.33 0.83 7.50
N PHE A 662 31.92 1.93 7.97
CA PHE A 662 31.64 2.57 9.27
C PHE A 662 30.67 3.72 9.08
N TYR A 663 29.72 3.87 10.01
CA TYR A 663 28.79 4.99 10.02
C TYR A 663 28.39 5.37 11.46
N PRO A 664 28.62 6.64 11.85
CA PRO A 664 28.24 7.16 13.17
C PRO A 664 26.86 7.84 13.17
N SER A 665 26.29 8.02 14.37
CA SER A 665 25.19 8.96 14.60
C SER A 665 25.33 9.69 15.93
N ALA A 666 24.77 10.90 16.00
CA ALA A 666 24.63 11.68 17.21
C ALA A 666 23.28 12.42 17.21
N SER A 667 22.58 12.43 18.34
CA SER A 667 21.36 13.21 18.50
C SER A 667 21.26 13.82 19.90
N LEU A 668 20.63 14.98 19.98
CA LEU A 668 20.49 15.77 21.20
C LEU A 668 19.02 16.11 21.41
N SER A 669 18.54 15.93 22.64
CA SER A 669 17.24 16.42 23.13
C SER A 669 17.47 17.36 24.30
N VAL A 670 16.84 18.53 24.27
CA VAL A 670 16.91 19.55 25.31
C VAL A 670 15.49 19.94 25.73
N LEU A 671 15.14 19.67 26.98
CA LEU A 671 13.88 20.06 27.59
C LEU A 671 14.03 21.47 28.16
N VAL A 672 13.69 22.46 27.35
CA VAL A 672 13.77 23.89 27.67
C VAL A 672 12.82 24.25 28.81
N ASN A 673 11.66 23.59 28.92
CA ASN A 673 10.72 23.83 30.02
C ASN A 673 11.33 23.52 31.40
N GLU A 674 12.25 22.55 31.50
CA GLU A 674 12.96 22.22 32.75
C GLU A 674 14.03 23.27 33.12
N MET A 675 14.40 24.13 32.17
CA MET A 675 15.39 25.20 32.35
C MET A 675 14.75 26.57 32.64
N LEU A 676 13.42 26.66 32.49
CA LEU A 676 12.63 27.86 32.71
C LEU A 676 11.91 27.76 34.07
N PRO A 677 11.48 28.89 34.66
CA PRO A 677 10.55 28.86 35.79
C PRO A 677 9.25 28.13 35.42
N ASP A 678 8.58 27.54 36.41
CA ASP A 678 7.31 26.84 36.19
C ASP A 678 6.26 27.78 35.57
N ILE A 679 5.83 27.46 34.34
CA ILE A 679 4.76 28.14 33.64
C ILE A 679 3.57 27.18 33.56
N ASN A 680 2.49 27.45 34.29
CA ASN A 680 1.31 26.58 34.36
C ASN A 680 0.73 26.15 33.01
N ALA A 681 0.85 27.00 31.99
CA ALA A 681 0.35 26.70 30.64
C ALA A 681 1.29 25.80 29.82
N LEU A 682 2.57 25.66 30.21
CA LEU A 682 3.60 24.94 29.47
C LEU A 682 3.81 23.55 30.07
N SER A 683 3.51 22.50 29.31
CA SER A 683 3.69 21.10 29.74
C SER A 683 4.97 20.47 29.22
N LEU A 684 5.41 20.88 28.03
CA LEU A 684 6.68 20.45 27.43
C LEU A 684 7.16 21.52 26.45
N PHE A 685 8.43 21.88 26.51
CA PHE A 685 9.11 22.57 25.42
C PHE A 685 10.43 21.89 25.17
N LYS A 686 10.52 21.16 24.07
CA LYS A 686 11.67 20.35 23.69
C LYS A 686 12.26 20.83 22.38
N LEU A 687 13.56 21.05 22.38
CA LEU A 687 14.36 21.25 21.18
C LEU A 687 15.15 19.96 20.92
N ARG A 688 15.19 19.52 19.67
CA ARG A 688 15.93 18.33 19.29
C ARG A 688 16.63 18.47 17.95
N GLY A 689 17.73 17.75 17.78
CA GLY A 689 18.42 17.66 16.51
C GLY A 689 19.40 16.50 16.47
N GLY A 690 19.78 16.09 15.27
CA GLY A 690 20.72 14.99 15.10
C GLY A 690 21.31 14.89 13.70
N VAL A 691 22.46 14.22 13.63
CA VAL A 691 23.17 13.87 12.41
C VAL A 691 23.48 12.38 12.42
N ALA A 692 23.30 11.71 11.29
CA ALA A 692 23.55 10.28 11.21
C ALA A 692 23.92 9.83 9.81
N GLN A 693 24.73 8.78 9.75
CA GLN A 693 25.02 8.06 8.53
C GLN A 693 24.49 6.62 8.61
N VAL A 694 24.07 6.08 7.47
CA VAL A 694 23.79 4.65 7.29
C VAL A 694 24.36 4.23 5.95
N GLY A 695 25.18 3.18 5.95
CA GLY A 695 25.71 2.58 4.73
C GLY A 695 24.79 1.49 4.17
N ASN A 696 24.81 1.25 2.87
CA ASN A 696 24.10 0.16 2.20
C ASN A 696 25.04 -0.61 1.25
N ASP A 697 24.74 -1.88 1.00
CA ASP A 697 25.58 -2.80 0.23
C ASP A 697 24.89 -3.26 -1.07
N ALA A 698 25.61 -4.04 -1.89
CA ALA A 698 25.11 -4.52 -3.17
C ALA A 698 24.19 -5.74 -3.02
N SER A 699 23.47 -6.07 -4.10
CA SER A 699 22.84 -7.39 -4.25
C SER A 699 23.90 -8.50 -4.34
N PRO A 700 23.56 -9.77 -4.01
CA PRO A 700 24.48 -10.89 -4.18
C PRO A 700 24.99 -11.05 -5.63
N TYR A 701 26.23 -11.53 -5.76
CA TYR A 701 26.88 -11.91 -7.02
C TYR A 701 27.03 -10.80 -8.07
N GLN A 702 27.34 -9.57 -7.63
CA GLN A 702 27.57 -8.41 -8.51
C GLN A 702 29.05 -8.11 -8.80
N LEU A 703 29.97 -8.98 -8.37
CA LEU A 703 31.43 -8.72 -8.40
C LEU A 703 32.19 -9.51 -9.46
N GLU A 704 31.77 -10.74 -9.73
CA GLU A 704 32.48 -11.70 -10.57
C GLU A 704 31.61 -12.09 -11.77
N THR A 705 32.19 -12.04 -12.97
CA THR A 705 31.47 -12.44 -14.19
C THR A 705 31.34 -13.97 -14.25
N THR A 706 30.12 -14.45 -14.47
CA THR A 706 29.81 -15.88 -14.66
C THR A 706 29.24 -16.09 -16.06
N LEU A 707 29.19 -17.33 -16.56
CA LEU A 707 28.54 -17.65 -17.83
C LEU A 707 27.06 -18.00 -17.60
N ALA A 708 26.16 -17.43 -18.39
CA ALA A 708 24.73 -17.71 -18.36
C ALA A 708 24.35 -18.78 -19.38
N ASN A 709 23.42 -19.67 -19.03
CA ASN A 709 22.85 -20.64 -19.98
C ASN A 709 22.04 -19.90 -21.06
N ALA A 710 22.43 -20.05 -22.32
CA ALA A 710 21.77 -19.43 -23.48
C ALA A 710 20.81 -20.39 -24.19
N GLY A 711 20.34 -21.42 -23.48
CA GLY A 711 19.53 -22.50 -24.02
C GLY A 711 20.35 -23.41 -24.94
N THR A 712 19.67 -24.14 -25.82
CA THR A 712 20.33 -25.04 -26.78
C THR A 712 20.15 -24.52 -28.21
N TRP A 713 21.13 -24.81 -29.08
CA TRP A 713 20.92 -24.82 -30.52
C TRP A 713 20.77 -26.27 -30.95
N GLY A 714 19.55 -26.70 -31.25
CA GLY A 714 19.24 -28.13 -31.37
C GLY A 714 19.58 -28.86 -30.07
N ALA A 715 20.50 -29.83 -30.14
CA ALA A 715 20.97 -30.59 -28.98
C ALA A 715 22.19 -29.97 -28.27
N ILE A 716 22.81 -28.91 -28.81
CA ILE A 716 24.05 -28.34 -28.28
C ILE A 716 23.72 -27.27 -27.22
N PRO A 717 24.12 -27.46 -25.94
CA PRO A 717 24.00 -26.42 -24.92
C PRO A 717 24.86 -25.21 -25.27
N ARG A 718 24.33 -24.02 -25.03
CA ARG A 718 25.06 -22.76 -25.24
C ARG A 718 25.26 -22.04 -23.93
N LEU A 719 26.42 -21.39 -23.83
CA LEU A 719 26.72 -20.45 -22.78
C LEU A 719 26.86 -19.05 -23.40
N SER A 720 26.50 -18.03 -22.64
CA SER A 720 26.63 -16.63 -23.02
C SER A 720 27.32 -15.86 -21.90
N VAL A 721 28.07 -14.84 -22.28
CA VAL A 721 28.55 -13.83 -21.34
C VAL A 721 27.36 -12.93 -20.97
N PRO A 722 27.16 -12.58 -19.70
CA PRO A 722 26.11 -11.67 -19.27
C PRO A 722 26.21 -10.31 -19.98
N ASN A 723 25.05 -9.73 -20.23
CA ASN A 723 24.90 -8.42 -20.85
C ASN A 723 25.52 -7.27 -20.04
N ASN A 724 25.67 -7.43 -18.73
CA ASN A 724 26.17 -6.41 -17.82
C ASN A 724 27.59 -6.76 -17.36
N LEU A 725 28.51 -5.83 -17.52
CA LEU A 725 29.87 -5.93 -17.00
C LEU A 725 29.84 -5.74 -15.48
N LEU A 726 30.28 -6.77 -14.76
CA LEU A 726 30.44 -6.74 -13.32
C LEU A 726 31.83 -6.20 -12.96
N ILE A 727 31.88 -5.30 -11.98
CA ILE A 727 33.12 -4.60 -11.57
C ILE A 727 33.47 -4.93 -10.12
N ASN A 728 34.76 -5.21 -9.88
CA ASN A 728 35.26 -5.63 -8.56
C ASN A 728 35.75 -4.44 -7.70
N ASN A 729 35.23 -3.23 -7.93
CA ASN A 729 35.59 -2.02 -7.18
C ASN A 729 34.36 -1.27 -6.66
N LEU A 730 33.20 -1.94 -6.56
CA LEU A 730 32.01 -1.37 -5.94
C LEU A 730 32.31 -0.88 -4.51
N LYS A 731 31.76 0.28 -4.18
CA LYS A 731 31.77 0.91 -2.87
C LYS A 731 30.38 0.78 -2.22
N PRO A 732 30.30 0.84 -0.89
CA PRO A 732 29.03 0.98 -0.19
C PRO A 732 28.36 2.31 -0.56
N GLU A 733 27.04 2.27 -0.65
CA GLU A 733 26.18 3.45 -0.71
C GLU A 733 26.12 4.09 0.70
N ILE A 734 26.04 5.42 0.79
CA ILE A 734 26.01 6.11 2.10
C ILE A 734 24.93 7.19 2.10
N ALA A 735 23.93 7.03 2.98
CA ALA A 735 22.95 8.05 3.29
C ALA A 735 23.39 8.85 4.53
N THR A 736 23.42 10.18 4.42
CA THR A 736 23.70 11.13 5.52
C THR A 736 22.44 11.94 5.80
N SER A 737 21.97 11.95 7.04
CA SER A 737 20.77 12.66 7.49
C SER A 737 21.12 13.76 8.48
N TYR A 738 20.46 14.91 8.33
CA TYR A 738 20.47 16.03 9.25
C TYR A 738 19.03 16.35 9.64
N GLU A 739 18.73 16.45 10.93
CA GLU A 739 17.39 16.72 11.43
C GLU A 739 17.41 17.76 12.55
N ALA A 740 16.41 18.63 12.55
CA ALA A 740 16.13 19.56 13.64
C ALA A 740 14.61 19.62 13.86
N GLY A 741 14.18 19.71 15.12
CA GLY A 741 12.78 19.73 15.46
C GLY A 741 12.47 20.38 16.80
N VAL A 742 11.20 20.73 16.95
CA VAL A 742 10.64 21.36 18.15
C VAL A 742 9.37 20.62 18.51
N ASP A 743 9.24 20.26 19.79
CA ASP A 743 8.02 19.69 20.35
C ASP A 743 7.50 20.63 21.45
N LEU A 744 6.22 21.01 21.39
CA LEU A 744 5.58 21.96 22.30
C LEU A 744 4.24 21.39 22.76
N ASN A 745 4.09 21.17 24.07
CA ASN A 745 2.82 20.78 24.66
C ASN A 745 2.35 21.84 25.66
N LEU A 746 1.07 22.16 25.60
CA LEU A 746 0.44 23.21 26.41
C LEU A 746 -0.81 22.68 27.13
N PHE A 747 -1.17 23.34 28.22
CA PHE A 747 -2.41 23.14 28.97
C PHE A 747 -2.61 21.69 29.42
N GLN A 748 -1.64 21.13 30.14
CA GLN A 748 -1.64 19.74 30.61
C GLN A 748 -1.76 18.74 29.44
N ASN A 749 -0.91 18.94 28.42
CA ASN A 749 -0.89 18.15 27.18
C ASN A 749 -2.21 18.13 26.39
N ARG A 750 -3.12 19.08 26.61
CA ARG A 750 -4.36 19.20 25.82
C ARG A 750 -4.11 19.77 24.43
N LEU A 751 -3.03 20.51 24.23
CA LEU A 751 -2.56 20.96 22.92
C LEU A 751 -1.12 20.47 22.72
N ARG A 752 -0.86 19.75 21.64
CA ARG A 752 0.40 19.07 21.35
C ARG A 752 0.84 19.45 19.95
N MET A 753 2.05 19.96 19.79
CA MET A 753 2.59 20.41 18.50
C MET A 753 3.97 19.82 18.31
N SER A 754 4.25 19.34 17.10
CA SER A 754 5.62 18.98 16.70
C SER A 754 5.93 19.53 15.32
N GLY A 755 7.16 20.01 15.14
CA GLY A 755 7.71 20.43 13.87
C GLY A 755 9.06 19.77 13.63
N THR A 756 9.34 19.33 12.42
CA THR A 756 10.64 18.74 12.05
C THR A 756 11.03 19.17 10.64
N TYR A 757 12.27 19.64 10.50
CA TYR A 757 12.94 19.85 9.23
C TYR A 757 14.05 18.81 9.07
N TYR A 758 14.17 18.24 7.88
CA TYR A 758 15.21 17.25 7.59
C TYR A 758 15.83 17.44 6.21
N VAL A 759 17.08 16.99 6.09
CA VAL A 759 17.81 16.83 4.83
C VAL A 759 18.46 15.45 4.85
N VAL A 760 18.24 14.67 3.79
CA VAL A 760 18.88 13.37 3.58
C VAL A 760 19.62 13.42 2.25
N GLU A 761 20.91 13.09 2.29
CA GLU A 761 21.80 13.02 1.13
C GLU A 761 22.28 11.59 0.95
N ASN A 762 22.01 10.98 -0.22
CA ASN A 762 22.46 9.63 -0.53
C ASN A 762 23.43 9.62 -1.71
N ARG A 763 24.65 9.17 -1.46
CA ARG A 763 25.78 9.15 -2.41
C ARG A 763 26.26 7.73 -2.71
N ASN A 764 27.00 7.57 -3.80
CA ASN A 764 27.59 6.31 -4.25
C ASN A 764 26.55 5.21 -4.53
N GLN A 765 25.38 5.59 -5.05
CA GLN A 765 24.36 4.59 -5.40
C GLN A 765 24.89 3.65 -6.48
N ILE A 766 24.52 2.38 -6.40
CA ILE A 766 24.95 1.36 -7.37
C ILE A 766 23.99 1.40 -8.58
N LEU A 767 24.35 2.12 -9.62
CA LEU A 767 23.53 2.33 -10.82
C LEU A 767 24.09 1.56 -12.01
N SER A 768 23.21 1.11 -12.90
CA SER A 768 23.60 0.55 -14.19
C SER A 768 23.70 1.67 -15.22
N THR A 769 24.85 1.80 -15.89
CA THR A 769 25.01 2.66 -17.08
C THR A 769 25.01 1.81 -18.35
N LYS A 770 24.63 2.41 -19.48
CA LYS A 770 24.63 1.75 -20.79
C LYS A 770 26.02 1.79 -21.42
N LEU A 771 26.42 0.70 -22.05
CA LEU A 771 27.63 0.62 -22.87
C LEU A 771 27.24 0.35 -24.34
N PRO A 772 28.02 0.85 -25.33
CA PRO A 772 27.86 0.46 -26.72
C PRO A 772 28.04 -1.05 -26.86
N PRO A 773 27.12 -1.78 -27.53
CA PRO A 773 27.23 -3.24 -27.69
C PRO A 773 28.56 -3.72 -28.29
N SER A 774 29.28 -2.86 -29.01
CA SER A 774 30.63 -3.11 -29.54
C SER A 774 31.69 -3.36 -28.45
N SER A 775 31.45 -2.97 -27.19
CA SER A 775 32.33 -3.30 -26.07
C SER A 775 32.21 -4.76 -25.61
N GLY A 776 31.29 -5.54 -26.18
CA GLY A 776 30.96 -6.90 -25.74
C GLY A 776 29.96 -6.94 -24.57
N TYR A 777 29.51 -5.77 -24.08
CA TYR A 777 28.53 -5.61 -23.01
C TYR A 777 27.55 -4.50 -23.41
N VAL A 778 26.37 -4.49 -22.82
CA VAL A 778 25.37 -3.41 -23.03
C VAL A 778 25.19 -2.51 -21.81
N GLY A 779 25.88 -2.84 -20.71
CA GLY A 779 25.94 -1.99 -19.52
C GLY A 779 27.04 -2.39 -18.55
N LYS A 780 27.22 -1.56 -17.52
CA LYS A 780 28.05 -1.86 -16.34
C LYS A 780 27.41 -1.26 -15.10
N ASN A 781 27.58 -1.90 -13.95
CA ASN A 781 27.26 -1.27 -12.68
C ASN A 781 28.36 -0.28 -12.32
N ILE A 782 28.02 0.86 -11.71
CA ILE A 782 28.95 1.87 -11.20
C ILE A 782 28.41 2.44 -9.88
N ASN A 783 29.29 2.96 -9.03
CA ASN A 783 28.88 3.87 -7.97
C ASN A 783 28.75 5.27 -8.54
N ALA A 784 27.53 5.78 -8.60
CA ALA A 784 27.24 7.11 -9.12
C ALA A 784 26.04 7.72 -8.42
N GLY A 785 25.94 9.03 -8.51
CA GLY A 785 24.75 9.76 -8.13
C GLY A 785 24.76 10.32 -6.71
N LEU A 786 24.20 11.52 -6.58
CA LEU A 786 23.86 12.18 -5.32
C LEU A 786 22.38 12.51 -5.34
N LEU A 787 21.61 11.89 -4.46
CA LEU A 787 20.19 12.17 -4.28
C LEU A 787 19.98 12.96 -3.00
N VAL A 788 19.26 14.08 -3.08
CA VAL A 788 18.99 14.95 -1.93
C VAL A 788 17.50 15.09 -1.71
N SER A 789 17.02 14.61 -0.56
CA SER A 789 15.65 14.74 -0.08
C SER A 789 15.57 15.78 1.03
N LYS A 790 14.69 16.77 0.89
CA LYS A 790 14.44 17.81 1.90
C LYS A 790 12.97 17.86 2.24
N GLY A 791 12.63 18.00 3.51
CA GLY A 791 11.23 18.05 3.90
C GLY A 791 10.92 18.71 5.22
N LEU A 792 9.63 19.00 5.37
CA LEU A 792 8.99 19.53 6.57
C LEU A 792 7.91 18.56 7.01
N GLU A 793 7.86 18.27 8.30
CA GLU A 793 6.81 17.52 8.97
C GLU A 793 6.24 18.37 10.11
N PHE A 794 4.93 18.48 10.19
CA PHE A 794 4.24 19.15 11.28
C PHE A 794 3.08 18.29 11.78
N SER A 795 2.86 18.27 13.09
CA SER A 795 1.70 17.64 13.72
C SER A 795 1.07 18.55 14.75
N LEU A 796 -0.25 18.50 14.83
CA LEU A 796 -1.08 19.23 15.79
C LEU A 796 -2.08 18.26 16.40
N GLY A 797 -2.00 18.03 17.70
CA GLY A 797 -2.94 17.26 18.49
C GLY A 797 -3.66 18.16 19.49
N GLY A 798 -4.95 17.93 19.69
CA GLY A 798 -5.80 18.72 20.56
C GLY A 798 -6.82 17.85 21.28
N THR A 799 -7.12 18.19 22.53
CA THR A 799 -8.27 17.67 23.29
C THR A 799 -9.12 18.87 23.77
N PRO A 800 -9.90 19.49 22.87
CA PRO A 800 -10.61 20.75 23.16
C PRO A 800 -11.62 20.62 24.27
N ILE A 801 -12.19 19.42 24.47
CA ILE A 801 -13.13 19.13 25.56
C ILE A 801 -12.70 17.83 26.24
N GLN A 802 -12.53 17.91 27.56
CA GLN A 802 -12.29 16.78 28.45
C GLN A 802 -13.15 16.95 29.69
N GLY A 803 -14.30 16.29 29.70
CA GLY A 803 -15.20 16.20 30.86
C GLY A 803 -15.39 14.74 31.30
N GLU A 804 -16.16 14.52 32.36
CA GLU A 804 -16.40 13.17 32.92
C GLU A 804 -17.05 12.21 31.92
N ASN A 805 -17.99 12.71 31.13
CA ASN A 805 -18.82 11.91 30.24
C ASN A 805 -18.61 12.22 28.76
N PHE A 806 -17.84 13.25 28.42
CA PHE A 806 -17.63 13.71 27.05
C PHE A 806 -16.16 14.04 26.82
N ARG A 807 -15.58 13.46 25.77
CA ARG A 807 -14.22 13.75 25.34
C ARG A 807 -14.18 13.94 23.83
N TRP A 808 -13.45 14.95 23.39
CA TRP A 808 -13.21 15.21 21.97
C TRP A 808 -11.71 15.34 21.73
N ASP A 809 -11.18 14.47 20.89
CA ASP A 809 -9.80 14.48 20.43
C ASP A 809 -9.72 14.80 18.94
N ILE A 810 -8.77 15.64 18.56
CA ILE A 810 -8.44 15.99 17.18
C ILE A 810 -6.93 15.82 17.01
N ASN A 811 -6.50 15.13 15.96
CA ASN A 811 -5.10 15.07 15.57
C ASN A 811 -5.00 15.37 14.08
N ALA A 812 -4.06 16.22 13.69
CA ALA A 812 -3.77 16.54 12.31
C ALA A 812 -2.27 16.50 12.09
N ASN A 813 -1.86 16.10 10.89
CA ASN A 813 -0.47 16.09 10.48
C ASN A 813 -0.35 16.52 9.03
N ILE A 814 0.74 17.20 8.69
CA ILE A 814 1.07 17.60 7.33
C ILE A 814 2.55 17.35 7.06
N SER A 815 2.85 16.91 5.85
CA SER A 815 4.22 16.68 5.40
C SER A 815 4.43 17.11 3.96
N ARG A 816 5.63 17.61 3.69
CA ARG A 816 6.11 17.96 2.35
C ARG A 816 7.52 17.44 2.20
N ASN A 817 7.75 16.63 1.17
CA ASN A 817 9.07 16.13 0.80
C ASN A 817 9.40 16.49 -0.64
N ARG A 818 10.66 16.81 -0.91
CA ARG A 818 11.20 17.11 -2.24
C ARG A 818 12.53 16.42 -2.43
N THR A 819 12.57 15.53 -3.41
CA THR A 819 13.73 14.72 -3.73
C THR A 819 14.28 15.14 -5.08
N ARG A 820 15.58 15.45 -5.15
CA ARG A 820 16.26 15.90 -6.39
C ARG A 820 17.51 15.09 -6.67
N ILE A 821 17.77 14.83 -7.95
CA ILE A 821 19.05 14.30 -8.41
C ILE A 821 20.02 15.48 -8.53
N LYS A 822 21.07 15.50 -7.70
CA LYS A 822 22.09 16.56 -7.70
C LYS A 822 23.28 16.25 -8.58
N GLU A 823 23.59 14.98 -8.73
CA GLU A 823 24.71 14.49 -9.53
C GLU A 823 24.34 13.11 -10.09
N LEU A 824 24.87 12.77 -11.26
CA LEU A 824 24.90 11.44 -11.88
C LEU A 824 26.29 11.29 -12.53
N ALA A 825 26.64 10.10 -13.00
CA ALA A 825 27.86 9.92 -13.79
C ALA A 825 27.76 10.68 -15.12
N ASP A 826 28.90 11.13 -15.67
CA ASP A 826 28.97 11.95 -16.89
C ASP A 826 28.27 11.31 -18.10
N ASP A 827 28.23 9.98 -18.16
CA ASP A 827 27.58 9.18 -19.21
C ASP A 827 26.07 8.96 -18.98
N ILE A 828 25.52 9.46 -17.87
CA ILE A 828 24.11 9.33 -17.49
C ILE A 828 23.47 10.74 -17.37
N PRO A 829 22.96 11.31 -18.47
CA PRO A 829 22.37 12.66 -18.45
C PRO A 829 21.04 12.75 -17.69
N TYR A 830 20.36 11.61 -17.49
CA TYR A 830 19.11 11.51 -16.75
C TYR A 830 18.86 10.09 -16.25
N PHE A 831 18.02 9.96 -15.23
CA PHE A 831 17.52 8.68 -14.75
C PHE A 831 16.10 8.40 -15.28
N THR A 832 15.85 7.20 -15.82
CA THR A 832 14.52 6.77 -16.28
C THR A 832 13.80 6.00 -15.17
N LEU A 833 12.66 6.53 -14.71
CA LEU A 833 11.76 5.85 -13.77
C LEU A 833 10.80 4.91 -14.53
N TRP A 834 10.22 5.38 -15.63
CA TRP A 834 9.46 4.57 -16.59
C TRP A 834 9.36 5.29 -17.94
N SER A 835 9.10 4.53 -19.01
CA SER A 835 8.88 5.03 -20.38
C SER A 835 7.71 4.25 -20.97
N ASP A 836 6.54 4.87 -21.00
CA ASP A 836 5.27 4.27 -21.42
C ASP A 836 4.38 5.34 -22.04
N ALA A 837 3.32 4.93 -22.72
CA ALA A 837 2.33 5.82 -23.31
C ALA A 837 2.87 6.87 -24.31
N LYS A 838 4.03 6.60 -24.93
CA LYS A 838 4.79 7.54 -25.79
C LYS A 838 5.39 8.74 -25.04
N GLY A 839 5.32 8.74 -23.72
CA GLY A 839 6.03 9.64 -22.83
C GLY A 839 6.90 8.88 -21.84
N GLY A 840 7.17 9.51 -20.71
CA GLY A 840 7.97 8.90 -19.65
C GLY A 840 8.12 9.77 -18.41
N ALA A 841 8.53 9.14 -17.32
CA ALA A 841 9.06 9.83 -16.15
C ALA A 841 10.59 9.72 -16.16
N TRP A 842 11.23 10.85 -16.42
CA TRP A 842 12.68 11.00 -16.42
C TRP A 842 13.08 12.06 -15.39
N THR A 843 14.26 11.94 -14.81
CA THR A 843 14.77 12.95 -13.89
C THR A 843 16.17 13.34 -14.33
N TYR A 844 16.32 14.58 -14.78
CA TYR A 844 17.59 15.16 -15.18
C TYR A 844 18.33 15.68 -13.93
N VAL A 845 19.64 15.88 -14.06
CA VAL A 845 20.45 16.49 -12.99
C VAL A 845 19.94 17.90 -12.71
N GLY A 846 19.63 18.18 -11.44
CA GLY A 846 19.05 19.43 -10.95
C GLY A 846 17.54 19.38 -10.70
N ASP A 847 16.84 18.44 -11.35
CA ASP A 847 15.37 18.32 -11.33
C ASP A 847 14.85 17.53 -10.13
N GLU A 848 13.54 17.64 -9.92
CA GLU A 848 12.79 16.88 -8.94
C GLU A 848 12.42 15.50 -9.49
N ILE A 849 12.53 14.47 -8.65
CA ILE A 849 12.06 13.13 -9.01
C ILE A 849 10.58 13.18 -9.36
N GLY A 850 10.23 12.43 -10.40
CA GLY A 850 8.85 12.17 -10.79
C GLY A 850 8.25 13.13 -11.79
N ASP A 851 9.06 13.99 -12.39
CA ASP A 851 8.66 14.78 -13.55
C ASP A 851 8.22 13.88 -14.71
N ILE A 852 7.03 14.16 -15.25
CA ILE A 852 6.43 13.46 -16.37
C ILE A 852 6.62 14.32 -17.62
N TYR A 853 7.08 13.69 -18.70
CA TYR A 853 7.36 14.32 -19.97
C TYR A 853 6.52 13.68 -21.08
N ASP A 854 6.11 14.50 -22.03
CA ASP A 854 5.35 14.11 -23.20
C ASP A 854 6.07 14.51 -24.48
N ALA A 855 5.61 13.99 -25.61
CA ALA A 855 5.92 14.57 -26.91
C ALA A 855 5.44 16.03 -26.96
N LYS A 856 6.16 16.89 -27.69
CA LYS A 856 5.78 18.29 -27.90
C LYS A 856 4.93 18.41 -29.16
N LEU A 857 3.72 18.95 -29.03
CA LEU A 857 2.89 19.33 -30.16
C LEU A 857 3.61 20.38 -31.01
N VAL A 858 3.60 20.20 -32.34
CA VAL A 858 4.12 21.22 -33.27
C VAL A 858 3.05 22.28 -33.49
N THR A 859 3.39 23.54 -33.22
CA THR A 859 2.52 24.71 -33.43
C THR A 859 3.24 25.77 -34.27
N VAL A 860 2.48 26.72 -34.81
CA VAL A 860 3.05 27.90 -35.48
C VAL A 860 3.76 28.78 -34.44
N THR A 861 5.07 28.96 -34.62
CA THR A 861 5.93 29.66 -33.64
C THR A 861 6.15 31.15 -33.94
N ASP A 862 5.85 31.59 -35.16
CA ASP A 862 5.96 33.00 -35.55
C ASP A 862 4.86 33.83 -34.89
N LYS A 863 5.27 34.71 -33.96
CA LYS A 863 4.37 35.60 -33.21
C LYS A 863 3.67 36.66 -34.08
N SER A 864 4.20 36.95 -35.27
CA SER A 864 3.60 37.88 -36.21
C SER A 864 2.53 37.23 -37.09
N SER A 865 2.50 35.89 -37.14
CA SER A 865 1.50 35.14 -37.89
C SER A 865 0.13 35.23 -37.22
N PRO A 866 -0.96 35.41 -37.99
CA PRO A 866 -2.33 35.33 -37.46
C PRO A 866 -2.68 33.93 -36.92
N TYR A 867 -1.86 32.93 -37.22
CA TYR A 867 -2.02 31.55 -36.77
C TYR A 867 -1.09 31.20 -35.60
N TYR A 868 -0.46 32.18 -34.95
CA TYR A 868 0.43 31.93 -33.83
C TYR A 868 -0.22 31.00 -32.80
N ASP A 869 0.51 29.95 -32.40
CA ASP A 869 0.09 28.89 -31.48
C ASP A 869 -1.00 27.94 -32.00
N TYR A 870 -1.42 28.06 -33.28
CA TYR A 870 -2.29 27.06 -33.89
C TYR A 870 -1.53 25.74 -34.09
N PRO A 871 -2.20 24.58 -33.94
CA PRO A 871 -1.61 23.30 -34.29
C PRO A 871 -1.15 23.26 -35.75
N LEU A 872 0.09 22.83 -35.97
CA LEU A 872 0.63 22.59 -37.31
C LEU A 872 0.41 21.11 -37.68
N LEU A 873 -0.48 20.88 -38.62
CA LEU A 873 -0.94 19.55 -39.01
C LEU A 873 -0.12 18.98 -40.17
N ASP A 874 -0.05 17.66 -40.26
CA ASP A 874 0.54 16.98 -41.41
C ASP A 874 -0.35 17.16 -42.65
N LYS A 875 0.13 16.71 -43.81
CA LYS A 875 -0.63 16.77 -45.08
C LYS A 875 -1.97 16.01 -45.06
N ASN A 876 -2.19 15.14 -44.07
CA ASN A 876 -3.42 14.37 -43.90
C ASN A 876 -4.37 15.00 -42.86
N GLY A 877 -4.04 16.18 -42.32
CA GLY A 877 -4.82 16.85 -41.29
C GLY A 877 -4.66 16.25 -39.89
N LYS A 878 -3.55 15.56 -39.61
CA LYS A 878 -3.27 14.93 -38.30
C LYS A 878 -2.27 15.72 -37.48
N TRP A 879 -2.31 15.50 -36.16
CA TRP A 879 -1.36 16.08 -35.20
C TRP A 879 0.09 15.70 -35.52
N GLN A 880 1.00 16.66 -35.39
CA GLN A 880 2.45 16.44 -35.45
C GLN A 880 3.07 16.55 -34.07
N ALA A 881 4.06 15.69 -33.79
CA ALA A 881 4.71 15.60 -32.49
C ALA A 881 6.23 15.51 -32.63
N ILE A 882 6.95 16.17 -31.71
CA ILE A 882 8.39 15.98 -31.49
C ILE A 882 8.55 15.07 -30.28
N ASP A 883 9.40 14.04 -30.39
CA ASP A 883 9.60 13.03 -29.35
C ASP A 883 9.89 13.64 -27.95
N ALA A 884 9.39 12.97 -26.90
CA ALA A 884 9.47 13.44 -25.52
C ALA A 884 10.91 13.60 -25.01
N ILE A 885 11.81 12.68 -25.40
CA ILE A 885 13.22 12.71 -24.99
C ILE A 885 13.94 13.88 -25.66
N GLN A 886 13.62 14.16 -26.93
CA GLN A 886 14.22 15.27 -27.68
C GLN A 886 13.70 16.63 -27.20
N SER A 887 12.38 16.75 -26.98
CA SER A 887 11.74 18.02 -26.67
C SER A 887 11.81 18.41 -25.20
N LYS A 888 11.98 17.43 -24.28
CA LYS A 888 11.89 17.63 -22.82
C LYS A 888 10.63 18.41 -22.39
N ASN A 889 9.51 18.17 -23.08
CA ASN A 889 8.26 18.85 -22.78
C ASN A 889 7.63 18.29 -21.49
N LYS A 890 7.94 18.94 -20.35
CA LYS A 890 7.42 18.57 -19.03
C LYS A 890 5.93 18.89 -18.93
N ILE A 891 5.14 17.90 -18.52
CA ILE A 891 3.67 18.01 -18.47
C ILE A 891 3.07 17.85 -17.07
N GLY A 892 3.85 17.40 -16.09
CA GLY A 892 3.42 17.20 -14.70
C GLY A 892 4.52 16.64 -13.80
N ASN A 893 4.19 16.36 -12.54
CA ASN A 893 5.03 15.60 -11.62
C ASN A 893 4.16 14.69 -10.76
N PHE A 894 4.51 13.41 -10.58
CA PHE A 894 3.66 12.46 -9.86
C PHE A 894 3.65 12.59 -8.33
N ASN A 895 4.52 13.42 -7.76
CA ASN A 895 4.62 13.61 -6.32
C ASN A 895 3.66 14.71 -5.86
N PRO A 896 2.92 14.49 -4.77
CA PRO A 896 2.06 15.52 -4.22
C PRO A 896 2.89 16.70 -3.69
N ARG A 897 2.30 17.89 -3.76
CA ARG A 897 2.87 19.10 -3.19
C ARG A 897 2.99 19.00 -1.67
N PHE A 898 1.97 18.46 -1.03
CA PHE A 898 1.95 18.08 0.38
C PHE A 898 0.94 16.94 0.62
N ILE A 899 1.13 16.23 1.74
CA ILE A 899 0.20 15.20 2.25
C ILE A 899 -0.24 15.64 3.64
N MET A 900 -1.54 15.64 3.91
CA MET A 900 -2.13 15.97 5.19
C MET A 900 -3.09 14.87 5.64
N GLY A 901 -3.02 14.48 6.89
CA GLY A 901 -3.99 13.59 7.52
C GLY A 901 -4.66 14.25 8.72
N MET A 902 -5.92 13.92 8.96
CA MET A 902 -6.66 14.39 10.12
C MET A 902 -7.49 13.25 10.72
N GLN A 903 -7.48 13.11 12.04
CA GLN A 903 -8.28 12.17 12.80
C GLN A 903 -9.05 12.94 13.86
N THR A 904 -10.34 12.62 14.04
CA THR A 904 -11.14 13.16 15.13
C THR A 904 -11.91 12.03 15.80
N SER A 905 -11.99 12.06 17.12
CA SER A 905 -12.75 11.10 17.91
C SER A 905 -13.56 11.82 18.97
N VAL A 906 -14.85 11.51 19.04
CA VAL A 906 -15.78 12.01 20.05
C VAL A 906 -16.30 10.82 20.83
N SER A 907 -16.23 10.87 22.16
CA SER A 907 -16.82 9.85 23.02
C SER A 907 -17.82 10.46 24.00
N TYR A 908 -18.94 9.78 24.18
CA TYR A 908 -20.00 10.15 25.11
C TYR A 908 -20.64 8.91 25.75
N LYS A 909 -20.51 8.76 27.07
CA LYS A 909 -21.14 7.68 27.87
C LYS A 909 -21.05 6.27 27.25
N GLY A 910 -19.87 5.90 26.72
CA GLY A 910 -19.61 4.60 26.10
C GLY A 910 -19.86 4.53 24.59
N VAL A 911 -20.54 5.52 24.00
CA VAL A 911 -20.61 5.70 22.54
C VAL A 911 -19.36 6.44 22.07
N SER A 912 -18.78 6.01 20.96
CA SER A 912 -17.66 6.70 20.31
C SER A 912 -17.92 6.86 18.81
N LEU A 913 -17.58 8.02 18.27
CA LEU A 913 -17.52 8.30 16.83
C LEU A 913 -16.07 8.62 16.50
N SER A 914 -15.49 7.92 15.53
CA SER A 914 -14.16 8.21 15.01
C SER A 914 -14.20 8.45 13.51
N LEU A 915 -13.52 9.50 13.05
CA LEU A 915 -13.40 9.86 11.64
C LEU A 915 -11.92 10.05 11.28
N SER A 916 -11.53 9.65 10.08
CA SER A 916 -10.22 9.99 9.53
C SER A 916 -10.28 10.49 8.09
N PHE A 917 -9.46 11.49 7.79
CA PHE A 917 -9.35 12.17 6.51
C PHE A 917 -7.90 12.10 6.01
N ASP A 918 -7.74 11.97 4.70
CA ASP A 918 -6.46 12.06 4.01
C ASP A 918 -6.60 13.02 2.83
N TRP A 919 -5.71 14.00 2.78
CA TRP A 919 -5.64 14.99 1.74
C TRP A 919 -4.26 14.96 1.10
N ARG A 920 -4.22 14.62 -0.19
CA ARG A 920 -3.05 14.78 -1.05
C ARG A 920 -3.33 15.91 -2.02
N ASN A 921 -2.50 16.95 -2.00
CA ASN A 921 -2.64 18.10 -2.90
C ASN A 921 -1.50 18.11 -3.91
N GLY A 922 -1.82 18.28 -5.19
CA GLY A 922 -0.90 18.19 -6.31
C GLY A 922 -0.52 16.76 -6.66
N GLY A 923 0.39 16.64 -7.63
CA GLY A 923 0.68 15.37 -8.28
C GLY A 923 -0.09 15.25 -9.59
N ASP A 924 0.45 14.53 -10.55
CA ASP A 924 -0.17 14.23 -11.84
C ASP A 924 -0.02 12.73 -12.13
N PHE A 925 -0.98 12.15 -12.84
CA PHE A 925 -0.87 10.78 -13.32
C PHE A 925 -1.42 10.60 -14.72
N VAL A 926 -0.85 9.63 -15.44
CA VAL A 926 -1.27 9.22 -16.78
C VAL A 926 -2.21 8.02 -16.68
N SER A 927 -3.42 8.12 -17.26
CA SER A 927 -4.32 6.98 -17.38
C SER A 927 -4.19 6.30 -18.74
N GLN A 928 -3.52 5.14 -18.77
CA GLN A 928 -3.52 4.31 -19.96
C GLN A 928 -4.90 3.69 -20.20
N THR A 929 -5.72 3.46 -19.16
CA THR A 929 -7.07 2.91 -19.36
C THR A 929 -7.92 3.83 -20.22
N TYR A 930 -7.90 5.15 -19.97
CA TYR A 930 -8.60 6.10 -20.83
C TYR A 930 -7.92 6.32 -22.19
N ARG A 931 -6.60 6.10 -22.29
CA ARG A 931 -5.87 6.13 -23.56
C ARG A 931 -6.29 5.00 -24.50
N TYR A 932 -6.34 3.76 -24.02
CA TYR A 932 -6.91 2.62 -24.76
C TYR A 932 -8.42 2.81 -24.99
N GLY A 933 -9.11 3.41 -24.01
CA GLY A 933 -10.52 3.78 -24.16
C GLY A 933 -10.77 4.76 -25.31
N GLU A 934 -9.91 5.77 -25.50
CA GLU A 934 -9.98 6.70 -26.65
C GLU A 934 -9.62 6.00 -27.96
N GLU A 935 -8.54 5.21 -27.99
CA GLU A 935 -8.11 4.45 -29.17
C GLU A 935 -9.23 3.58 -29.75
N HIS A 936 -10.02 2.96 -28.88
CA HIS A 936 -11.15 2.11 -29.26
C HIS A 936 -12.51 2.81 -29.22
N MET A 937 -12.56 4.13 -29.03
CA MET A 937 -13.80 4.93 -28.92
C MET A 937 -14.76 4.43 -27.83
N ARG A 938 -14.24 3.82 -26.77
CA ARG A 938 -14.98 3.33 -25.59
C ARG A 938 -15.12 4.39 -24.49
N SER A 939 -14.27 5.42 -24.50
CA SER A 939 -14.27 6.46 -23.48
C SER A 939 -15.38 7.49 -23.71
N GLN A 940 -16.26 7.68 -22.72
CA GLN A 940 -17.20 8.79 -22.75
C GLN A 940 -16.47 10.14 -22.65
N LEU A 941 -15.35 10.20 -21.92
CA LEU A 941 -14.54 11.42 -21.80
C LEU A 941 -14.00 11.91 -23.14
N PHE A 942 -13.71 11.00 -24.07
CA PHE A 942 -13.30 11.35 -25.42
C PHE A 942 -14.48 11.95 -26.21
N LEU A 943 -15.64 11.29 -26.18
CA LEU A 943 -16.85 11.79 -26.86
C LEU A 943 -17.30 13.15 -26.33
N ASP A 944 -17.21 13.37 -25.01
CA ASP A 944 -17.55 14.64 -24.35
C ASP A 944 -16.62 15.80 -24.76
N LYS A 945 -15.41 15.49 -25.28
CA LYS A 945 -14.43 16.48 -25.75
C LYS A 945 -14.58 16.83 -27.25
N LEU A 946 -15.43 16.13 -28.00
CA LEU A 946 -15.67 16.42 -29.40
C LEU A 946 -16.46 17.73 -29.55
N ILE A 947 -16.08 18.54 -30.54
CA ILE A 947 -16.75 19.80 -30.85
C ILE A 947 -17.85 19.51 -31.86
N ASN A 948 -19.10 19.64 -31.42
CA ASN A 948 -20.24 19.57 -32.34
C ASN A 948 -20.37 20.91 -33.10
N PRO A 949 -20.26 20.91 -34.45
CA PRO A 949 -20.44 22.10 -35.26
C PRO A 949 -21.88 22.65 -35.27
N ASN A 950 -22.87 21.95 -34.68
CA ASN A 950 -24.27 22.34 -34.64
C ASN A 950 -24.86 22.69 -36.02
N GLY A 951 -24.43 21.96 -37.06
CA GLY A 951 -24.87 22.17 -38.44
C GLY A 951 -24.10 23.26 -39.22
N MET A 952 -23.22 24.04 -38.57
CA MET A 952 -22.37 25.01 -39.25
C MET A 952 -21.39 24.32 -40.20
N SER A 953 -21.12 24.93 -41.35
CA SER A 953 -20.15 24.44 -42.33
C SER A 953 -19.51 25.58 -43.13
N GLY A 954 -18.40 25.32 -43.84
CA GLY A 954 -17.73 26.33 -44.65
C GLY A 954 -17.26 27.53 -43.83
N ASP A 955 -17.42 28.72 -44.39
CA ASP A 955 -16.96 29.98 -43.78
C ASP A 955 -17.66 30.29 -42.43
N GLU A 956 -18.89 29.84 -42.24
CA GLU A 956 -19.62 30.03 -40.97
C GLU A 956 -18.94 29.27 -39.83
N LEU A 957 -18.65 27.98 -40.04
CA LEU A 957 -17.93 27.16 -39.06
C LEU A 957 -16.52 27.70 -38.83
N GLU A 958 -15.83 28.09 -39.89
CA GLU A 958 -14.49 28.65 -39.79
C GLU A 958 -14.45 29.91 -38.92
N ASN A 959 -15.34 30.88 -39.20
CA ASN A 959 -15.43 32.11 -38.41
C ASN A 959 -15.79 31.82 -36.95
N TYR A 960 -16.66 30.84 -36.70
CA TYR A 960 -17.02 30.42 -35.35
C TYR A 960 -15.81 29.82 -34.61
N LEU A 961 -15.03 28.95 -35.25
CA LEU A 961 -13.82 28.38 -34.67
C LEU A 961 -12.78 29.46 -34.37
N ILE A 962 -12.59 30.44 -35.27
CA ILE A 962 -11.65 31.56 -35.08
C ILE A 962 -12.09 32.48 -33.93
N ALA A 963 -13.39 32.78 -33.83
CA ALA A 963 -13.96 33.55 -32.73
C ALA A 963 -13.78 32.87 -31.37
N ASN A 964 -13.69 31.53 -31.35
CA ASN A 964 -13.52 30.69 -30.15
C ASN A 964 -12.17 29.96 -30.13
N GLN A 965 -11.15 30.51 -30.80
CA GLN A 965 -9.89 29.81 -31.10
C GLN A 965 -9.15 29.25 -29.88
N ASP A 966 -9.25 29.90 -28.72
CA ASP A 966 -8.54 29.47 -27.50
C ASP A 966 -9.12 28.18 -26.88
N GLN A 967 -10.36 27.83 -27.25
CA GLN A 967 -11.03 26.61 -26.78
C GLN A 967 -11.24 25.59 -27.91
N MET A 968 -11.34 26.06 -29.16
CA MET A 968 -11.75 25.23 -30.29
C MET A 968 -10.66 24.98 -31.34
N ILE A 969 -9.52 25.68 -31.29
CA ILE A 969 -8.40 25.47 -32.22
C ILE A 969 -7.12 25.16 -31.44
N LYS A 970 -6.75 26.02 -30.48
CA LYS A 970 -5.54 25.87 -29.68
C LYS A 970 -5.70 24.74 -28.66
N VAL A 971 -4.60 24.03 -28.40
CA VAL A 971 -4.56 23.00 -27.37
C VAL A 971 -4.38 23.67 -26.01
N ASN A 972 -5.31 23.41 -25.09
CA ASN A 972 -5.26 23.95 -23.73
C ASN A 972 -5.33 22.81 -22.70
N GLY A 973 -4.32 22.72 -21.84
CA GLY A 973 -4.23 21.67 -20.83
C GLY A 973 -4.16 20.27 -21.44
N ASN A 974 -5.18 19.45 -21.20
CA ASN A 974 -5.33 18.08 -21.73
C ASN A 974 -6.48 17.97 -22.77
N THR A 975 -6.92 19.10 -23.32
CA THR A 975 -7.96 19.17 -24.35
C THR A 975 -7.32 19.36 -25.71
N PHE A 976 -7.52 18.38 -26.58
CA PHE A 976 -7.05 18.36 -27.97
C PHE A 976 -8.30 18.45 -28.86
N PRO A 977 -8.60 19.63 -29.43
CA PRO A 977 -9.82 19.84 -30.19
C PRO A 977 -9.97 18.90 -31.38
N VAL A 978 -11.17 18.35 -31.56
CA VAL A 978 -11.58 17.61 -32.76
C VAL A 978 -13.00 18.04 -33.09
N VAL A 979 -13.24 18.44 -34.34
CA VAL A 979 -14.54 18.97 -34.78
C VAL A 979 -15.29 17.91 -35.58
N GLY A 980 -16.53 17.65 -35.18
CA GLY A 980 -17.38 16.55 -35.66
C GLY A 980 -17.22 15.27 -34.83
N GLY A 981 -17.83 14.18 -35.29
CA GLY A 981 -17.82 12.91 -34.55
C GLY A 981 -18.39 11.72 -35.31
N PRO A 982 -18.67 10.60 -34.60
CA PRO A 982 -19.04 9.34 -35.23
C PRO A 982 -20.41 9.36 -35.92
N THR A 983 -21.38 10.10 -35.39
CA THR A 983 -22.77 10.09 -35.87
C THR A 983 -23.27 11.52 -36.14
N PRO A 984 -24.42 11.69 -36.83
CA PRO A 984 -25.04 13.00 -36.99
C PRO A 984 -25.29 13.74 -35.67
N ASP A 985 -25.60 13.02 -34.58
CA ASP A 985 -25.82 13.61 -33.25
C ASP A 985 -24.54 14.28 -32.69
N PHE A 986 -23.36 13.87 -33.18
CA PHE A 986 -22.07 14.50 -32.87
C PHE A 986 -21.63 15.52 -33.94
N GLY A 987 -22.52 15.87 -34.88
CA GLY A 987 -22.24 16.77 -36.00
C GLY A 987 -21.16 16.23 -36.94
N SER A 988 -21.26 14.93 -37.28
CA SER A 988 -20.33 14.27 -38.22
C SER A 988 -20.32 14.90 -39.61
N PHE A 989 -19.17 14.84 -40.28
CA PHE A 989 -19.00 15.24 -41.67
C PHE A 989 -18.94 14.03 -42.63
N PRO A 990 -19.24 14.23 -43.92
CA PRO A 990 -18.93 13.25 -44.95
C PRO A 990 -17.42 13.04 -45.09
N VAL A 991 -16.99 11.80 -45.27
CA VAL A 991 -15.57 11.45 -45.47
C VAL A 991 -15.43 10.31 -46.49
N LYS A 992 -14.29 10.23 -47.16
CA LYS A 992 -13.95 9.09 -48.03
C LYS A 992 -12.98 8.17 -47.29
N TYR A 993 -13.31 6.89 -47.22
CA TYR A 993 -12.42 5.86 -46.70
C TYR A 993 -12.15 4.81 -47.78
N SER A 994 -10.89 4.67 -48.22
CA SER A 994 -10.50 3.74 -49.29
C SER A 994 -11.35 3.89 -50.57
N GLY A 995 -11.71 5.13 -50.92
CA GLY A 995 -12.55 5.44 -52.08
C GLY A 995 -14.06 5.30 -51.86
N ILE A 996 -14.50 4.72 -50.73
CA ILE A 996 -15.92 4.59 -50.37
C ILE A 996 -16.39 5.89 -49.71
N PRO A 997 -17.45 6.54 -50.22
CA PRO A 997 -18.03 7.70 -49.56
C PRO A 997 -18.83 7.26 -48.33
N LEU A 998 -18.47 7.79 -47.16
CA LEU A 998 -19.22 7.67 -45.92
C LEU A 998 -19.94 9.01 -45.69
N PRO A 999 -21.28 9.06 -45.63
CA PRO A 999 -22.02 10.31 -45.41
C PRO A 999 -21.83 10.87 -43.99
N HIS A 1000 -21.41 10.01 -43.05
CA HIS A 1000 -21.21 10.31 -41.63
C HIS A 1000 -19.91 9.67 -41.12
N GLY A 1001 -19.53 9.97 -39.88
CA GLY A 1001 -18.32 9.44 -39.22
C GLY A 1001 -17.03 10.20 -39.51
N GLY A 1002 -17.10 11.26 -40.32
CA GLY A 1002 -15.99 12.18 -40.57
C GLY A 1002 -15.86 13.26 -39.48
N ALA A 1003 -14.63 13.60 -39.16
CA ALA A 1003 -14.24 14.70 -38.30
C ALA A 1003 -12.92 15.31 -38.81
N PHE A 1004 -12.47 16.41 -38.22
CA PHE A 1004 -11.16 16.99 -38.52
C PHE A 1004 -10.53 17.62 -37.28
N VAL A 1005 -9.20 17.75 -37.30
CA VAL A 1005 -8.45 18.50 -36.28
C VAL A 1005 -8.36 19.96 -36.71
N PRO A 1006 -8.85 20.93 -35.93
CA PRO A 1006 -8.73 22.34 -36.30
C PRO A 1006 -7.28 22.83 -36.18
N GLY A 1007 -6.78 23.51 -37.21
CA GLY A 1007 -5.40 24.00 -37.24
C GLY A 1007 -4.99 24.50 -38.63
N VAL A 1008 -3.68 24.45 -38.92
CA VAL A 1008 -3.12 24.83 -40.22
C VAL A 1008 -2.12 23.81 -40.75
N ILE A 1009 -1.99 23.70 -42.07
CA ILE A 1009 -1.01 22.87 -42.76
C ILE A 1009 0.01 23.80 -43.43
N ALA A 1010 1.32 23.59 -43.20
CA ALA A 1010 2.36 24.39 -43.83
C ALA A 1010 2.52 24.06 -45.33
N ASN A 1011 2.66 25.11 -46.13
CA ASN A 1011 2.98 25.01 -47.55
C ASN A 1011 4.46 25.36 -47.77
N TYR A 1012 5.16 24.55 -48.57
CA TYR A 1012 6.58 24.76 -48.86
C TYR A 1012 6.79 24.88 -50.38
N ASP A 1013 7.77 25.69 -50.78
CA ASP A 1013 8.25 25.71 -52.18
C ASP A 1013 9.15 24.50 -52.48
N ALA A 1014 9.65 24.41 -53.71
CA ALA A 1014 10.53 23.34 -54.16
C ALA A 1014 11.89 23.31 -53.43
N ASP A 1015 12.30 24.43 -52.83
CA ASP A 1015 13.55 24.60 -52.09
C ASP A 1015 13.36 24.32 -50.58
N GLY A 1016 12.12 24.04 -50.14
CA GLY A 1016 11.76 23.74 -48.76
C GLY A 1016 11.50 24.97 -47.89
N ASN A 1017 11.37 26.17 -48.47
CA ASN A 1017 11.02 27.37 -47.71
C ASN A 1017 9.50 27.45 -47.49
N LEU A 1018 9.10 27.92 -46.31
CA LEU A 1018 7.70 28.12 -45.95
C LEU A 1018 7.09 29.26 -46.81
N THR A 1019 6.07 28.95 -47.61
CA THR A 1019 5.37 29.92 -48.47
C THR A 1019 4.03 30.38 -47.91
N GLY A 1020 3.50 29.71 -46.89
CA GLY A 1020 2.28 30.09 -46.19
C GLY A 1020 1.61 28.91 -45.49
N TYR A 1021 0.35 29.10 -45.10
CA TYR A 1021 -0.44 28.10 -44.38
C TYR A 1021 -1.79 27.86 -45.07
N THR A 1022 -2.20 26.60 -45.13
CA THR A 1022 -3.55 26.18 -45.55
C THR A 1022 -4.40 25.96 -44.30
N ARG A 1023 -5.57 26.59 -44.23
CA ARG A 1023 -6.49 26.49 -43.08
C ARG A 1023 -7.22 25.14 -43.09
N ASN A 1024 -7.28 24.49 -41.93
CA ASN A 1024 -8.04 23.26 -41.70
C ASN A 1024 -9.16 23.53 -40.69
N LEU A 1025 -10.09 24.43 -41.04
CA LEU A 1025 -11.05 25.04 -40.10
C LEU A 1025 -12.52 24.87 -40.54
N GLY A 1026 -12.83 23.86 -41.35
CA GLY A 1026 -14.19 23.59 -41.85
C GLY A 1026 -14.52 24.19 -43.22
N GLY A 1027 -13.62 24.99 -43.79
CA GLY A 1027 -13.67 25.47 -45.17
C GLY A 1027 -13.31 24.40 -46.21
N SER A 1028 -13.30 24.77 -47.49
CA SER A 1028 -13.11 23.84 -48.64
C SER A 1028 -11.76 23.10 -48.66
N SER A 1029 -10.73 23.65 -48.02
CA SER A 1029 -9.39 23.04 -47.89
C SER A 1029 -9.27 22.06 -46.72
N THR A 1030 -10.34 21.84 -45.96
CA THR A 1030 -10.33 21.01 -44.76
C THR A 1030 -10.20 19.52 -45.11
N VAL A 1031 -9.26 18.84 -44.47
CA VAL A 1031 -9.03 17.41 -44.61
C VAL A 1031 -9.86 16.67 -43.57
N TYR A 1032 -11.00 16.14 -43.99
CA TYR A 1032 -11.85 15.27 -43.16
C TYR A 1032 -11.27 13.85 -43.13
N GLN A 1033 -11.26 13.25 -41.94
CA GLN A 1033 -10.80 11.89 -41.67
C GLN A 1033 -11.86 11.12 -40.88
N PRO A 1034 -11.94 9.78 -40.99
CA PRO A 1034 -12.74 9.00 -40.06
C PRO A 1034 -12.27 9.27 -38.62
N ILE A 1035 -13.22 9.46 -37.71
CA ILE A 1035 -12.92 9.83 -36.31
C ILE A 1035 -11.94 8.85 -35.63
N ALA A 1036 -12.01 7.55 -35.95
CA ALA A 1036 -11.10 6.53 -35.45
C ALA A 1036 -9.61 6.79 -35.80
N GLY A 1037 -9.34 7.61 -36.83
CA GLY A 1037 -7.99 7.97 -37.28
C GLY A 1037 -7.44 9.26 -36.66
N LEU A 1038 -8.22 9.96 -35.82
CA LEU A 1038 -7.91 11.28 -35.24
C LEU A 1038 -7.60 11.24 -33.74
N THR A 1039 -7.36 10.06 -33.18
CA THR A 1039 -7.00 9.90 -31.77
C THR A 1039 -5.66 10.56 -31.44
N THR A 1040 -5.48 10.91 -30.18
CA THR A 1040 -4.29 11.61 -29.68
C THR A 1040 -3.17 10.65 -29.23
N TRP A 1041 -3.10 9.45 -29.82
CA TRP A 1041 -2.21 8.36 -29.38
C TRP A 1041 -0.73 8.74 -29.28
N SER A 1042 -0.25 9.69 -30.08
CA SER A 1042 1.13 10.17 -30.05
C SER A 1042 1.47 10.99 -28.80
N PHE A 1043 0.48 11.37 -28.00
CA PHE A 1043 0.64 12.22 -26.83
C PHE A 1043 0.17 11.53 -25.55
N THR A 1044 0.77 11.94 -24.44
CA THR A 1044 0.49 11.52 -23.07
C THR A 1044 -0.35 12.56 -22.34
N LYS A 1045 -0.17 13.85 -22.69
CA LYS A 1045 -0.87 15.00 -22.11
C LYS A 1045 -2.41 14.88 -22.12
N PRO A 1046 -3.08 14.40 -23.20
CA PRO A 1046 -4.54 14.25 -23.22
C PRO A 1046 -5.07 13.33 -22.10
N PHE A 1047 -4.23 12.40 -21.64
CA PHE A 1047 -4.52 11.37 -20.65
C PHE A 1047 -3.87 11.63 -19.30
N THR A 1048 -3.34 12.83 -19.10
CA THR A 1048 -2.74 13.26 -17.83
C THR A 1048 -3.77 14.02 -17.00
N TYR A 1049 -3.90 13.63 -15.74
CA TYR A 1049 -4.91 14.15 -14.82
C TYR A 1049 -4.29 14.54 -13.47
N ASP A 1050 -4.90 15.52 -12.81
CA ASP A 1050 -4.50 15.98 -11.48
C ASP A 1050 -4.76 14.88 -10.42
N ALA A 1051 -3.71 14.50 -9.70
CA ALA A 1051 -3.76 13.45 -8.68
C ALA A 1051 -4.27 13.93 -7.31
N SER A 1052 -4.66 15.21 -7.19
CA SER A 1052 -5.17 15.78 -5.95
C SER A 1052 -6.48 15.11 -5.52
N PHE A 1053 -6.55 14.81 -4.23
CA PHE A 1053 -7.77 14.34 -3.62
C PHE A 1053 -7.89 14.60 -2.11
N ILE A 1054 -9.12 14.66 -1.63
CA ILE A 1054 -9.48 14.51 -0.23
C ILE A 1054 -10.31 13.23 -0.11
N LYS A 1055 -10.00 12.40 0.89
CA LYS A 1055 -10.67 11.11 1.12
C LYS A 1055 -11.12 11.01 2.58
N LEU A 1056 -12.38 10.66 2.80
CA LEU A 1056 -12.88 10.19 4.10
C LEU A 1056 -12.50 8.71 4.25
N ARG A 1057 -11.40 8.45 4.94
CA ARG A 1057 -10.75 7.14 5.01
C ARG A 1057 -11.43 6.19 5.97
N GLU A 1058 -11.84 6.64 7.14
CA GLU A 1058 -12.44 5.78 8.16
C GLU A 1058 -13.60 6.50 8.84
N VAL A 1059 -14.69 5.78 9.06
CA VAL A 1059 -15.78 6.16 9.96
C VAL A 1059 -16.09 4.96 10.82
N ALA A 1060 -16.06 5.12 12.14
CA ALA A 1060 -16.41 4.07 13.08
C ALA A 1060 -17.32 4.63 14.18
N VAL A 1061 -18.43 3.94 14.41
CA VAL A 1061 -19.32 4.16 15.56
C VAL A 1061 -19.19 2.94 16.45
N GLY A 1062 -18.61 3.13 17.64
CA GLY A 1062 -18.44 2.09 18.65
C GLY A 1062 -19.33 2.32 19.85
N TYR A 1063 -19.78 1.24 20.47
CA TYR A 1063 -20.50 1.26 21.74
C TYR A 1063 -19.89 0.23 22.70
N GLU A 1064 -19.35 0.72 23.80
CA GLU A 1064 -18.92 -0.08 24.95
C GLU A 1064 -20.11 -0.34 25.85
N LEU A 1065 -20.45 -1.62 26.06
CA LEU A 1065 -21.60 -1.99 26.86
C LEU A 1065 -21.34 -1.67 28.35
N PRO A 1066 -22.34 -1.16 29.11
CA PRO A 1066 -22.14 -0.80 30.52
C PRO A 1066 -21.64 -1.98 31.36
N ALA A 1067 -20.59 -1.76 32.15
CA ALA A 1067 -19.95 -2.80 32.96
C ALA A 1067 -20.93 -3.57 33.87
N LYS A 1068 -21.95 -2.88 34.42
CA LYS A 1068 -23.00 -3.52 35.25
C LYS A 1068 -23.80 -4.58 34.49
N MET A 1069 -24.05 -4.38 33.20
CA MET A 1069 -24.80 -5.31 32.36
C MET A 1069 -23.93 -6.49 31.93
N VAL A 1070 -22.69 -6.18 31.54
CA VAL A 1070 -21.71 -7.16 31.02
C VAL A 1070 -21.27 -8.14 32.12
N ARG A 1071 -21.07 -7.66 33.35
CA ARG A 1071 -20.71 -8.53 34.49
C ARG A 1071 -21.82 -9.52 34.88
N ARG A 1072 -23.11 -9.22 34.63
CA ARG A 1072 -24.22 -10.14 34.92
C ARG A 1072 -24.19 -11.40 34.06
N ILE A 1073 -23.55 -11.33 32.89
CA ILE A 1073 -23.41 -12.45 31.95
C ILE A 1073 -22.00 -13.06 31.97
N GLY A 1074 -21.20 -12.77 33.00
CA GLY A 1074 -19.87 -13.38 33.20
C GLY A 1074 -18.75 -12.80 32.34
N LEU A 1075 -18.93 -11.61 31.76
CA LEU A 1075 -17.94 -10.92 30.92
C LEU A 1075 -17.23 -9.79 31.68
N GLN A 1076 -15.97 -9.50 31.31
CA GLN A 1076 -15.22 -8.32 31.79
C GLN A 1076 -15.57 -7.07 30.99
N SER A 1077 -15.64 -7.17 29.66
CA SER A 1077 -16.01 -6.09 28.75
C SER A 1077 -16.63 -6.62 27.47
N ALA A 1078 -17.48 -5.81 26.85
CA ALA A 1078 -18.07 -6.11 25.56
C ALA A 1078 -18.21 -4.82 24.75
N ASN A 1079 -17.82 -4.86 23.48
CA ASN A 1079 -17.99 -3.76 22.53
C ASN A 1079 -18.64 -4.24 21.24
N VAL A 1080 -19.42 -3.35 20.65
CA VAL A 1080 -19.96 -3.51 19.30
C VAL A 1080 -19.60 -2.26 18.52
N SER A 1081 -19.20 -2.41 17.26
CA SER A 1081 -18.99 -1.29 16.37
C SER A 1081 -19.49 -1.55 14.97
N VAL A 1082 -19.97 -0.48 14.33
CA VAL A 1082 -20.23 -0.40 12.91
C VAL A 1082 -19.23 0.57 12.32
N TYR A 1083 -18.57 0.17 11.25
CA TYR A 1083 -17.55 0.98 10.64
C TYR A 1083 -17.57 0.85 9.12
N SER A 1084 -16.93 1.81 8.47
CA SER A 1084 -16.74 1.84 7.03
C SER A 1084 -15.41 2.52 6.71
N ARG A 1085 -14.87 2.26 5.52
CA ARG A 1085 -13.57 2.78 5.09
C ARG A 1085 -13.60 3.20 3.62
N ASN A 1086 -12.74 4.16 3.26
CA ASN A 1086 -12.64 4.75 1.92
C ASN A 1086 -14.01 5.16 1.34
N ILE A 1087 -14.84 5.81 2.17
CA ILE A 1087 -16.27 6.02 1.90
C ILE A 1087 -16.48 7.03 0.79
N MET A 1088 -15.76 8.15 0.87
CA MET A 1088 -15.94 9.30 -0.02
C MET A 1088 -14.59 9.78 -0.53
N LEU A 1089 -14.53 10.08 -1.83
CA LEU A 1089 -13.41 10.72 -2.51
C LEU A 1089 -13.89 11.97 -3.25
N TRP A 1090 -13.25 13.08 -2.92
CA TRP A 1090 -13.27 14.29 -3.72
C TRP A 1090 -11.95 14.39 -4.46
N THR A 1091 -11.96 14.27 -5.79
CA THR A 1091 -10.76 14.32 -6.63
C THR A 1091 -10.90 15.37 -7.73
N ALA A 1092 -9.78 16.01 -8.05
CA ALA A 1092 -9.68 16.94 -9.17
C ALA A 1092 -9.81 16.23 -10.53
N ALA A 1093 -9.36 14.98 -10.65
CA ALA A 1093 -9.41 14.22 -11.90
C ALA A 1093 -10.84 14.01 -12.43
N LYS A 1094 -11.81 13.70 -11.54
CA LYS A 1094 -13.23 13.45 -11.88
C LYS A 1094 -13.48 12.39 -12.98
N ILE A 1095 -12.53 11.46 -13.16
CA ILE A 1095 -12.58 10.40 -14.19
C ILE A 1095 -13.01 9.01 -13.68
N GLY A 1096 -13.41 8.88 -12.41
CA GLY A 1096 -13.82 7.57 -11.86
C GLY A 1096 -12.67 6.62 -11.47
N ILE A 1097 -11.42 7.03 -11.70
CA ILE A 1097 -10.21 6.36 -11.18
C ILE A 1097 -9.80 7.02 -9.87
N ASP A 1098 -9.39 6.22 -8.88
CA ASP A 1098 -8.79 6.71 -7.64
C ASP A 1098 -7.33 7.12 -7.89
N PRO A 1099 -6.94 8.40 -7.71
CA PRO A 1099 -5.55 8.78 -7.90
C PRO A 1099 -4.57 8.07 -6.96
N GLU A 1100 -5.04 7.56 -5.81
CA GLU A 1100 -4.21 6.76 -4.91
C GLU A 1100 -3.79 5.41 -5.53
N THR A 1101 -4.50 4.94 -6.56
CA THR A 1101 -4.19 3.69 -7.24
C THR A 1101 -3.46 3.93 -8.57
N ALA A 1102 -2.97 5.15 -8.80
CA ALA A 1102 -2.26 5.55 -10.01
C ALA A 1102 -0.81 5.07 -10.09
N PHE A 1103 -0.65 3.75 -10.00
CA PHE A 1103 0.63 3.07 -10.00
C PHE A 1103 0.54 1.73 -10.74
N GLN A 1104 1.67 1.25 -11.27
CA GLN A 1104 1.76 -0.08 -11.87
C GLN A 1104 2.92 -0.88 -11.27
N LEU A 1105 2.67 -2.17 -11.01
CA LEU A 1105 3.72 -3.13 -10.70
C LEU A 1105 4.20 -3.81 -11.98
N GLU A 1106 5.40 -3.48 -12.44
CA GLU A 1106 6.01 -4.07 -13.64
C GLU A 1106 7.51 -4.28 -13.50
N ALA A 1107 8.11 -5.07 -14.37
CA ALA A 1107 9.56 -5.13 -14.47
C ALA A 1107 10.15 -3.73 -14.69
N GLY A 1108 11.14 -3.38 -13.88
CA GLY A 1108 11.81 -2.09 -13.93
C GLY A 1108 12.59 -1.89 -15.22
N THR A 1109 12.60 -0.67 -15.74
CA THR A 1109 13.27 -0.32 -17.01
C THR A 1109 14.79 -0.53 -16.95
N GLN A 1110 15.38 -0.55 -15.76
CA GLN A 1110 16.81 -0.77 -15.52
C GLN A 1110 17.16 -2.23 -15.18
N GLY A 1111 16.20 -3.16 -15.25
CA GLY A 1111 16.46 -4.60 -15.04
C GLY A 1111 16.54 -5.07 -13.58
N ASN A 1112 16.29 -4.18 -12.59
CA ASN A 1112 16.41 -4.49 -11.15
C ASN A 1112 15.18 -5.19 -10.52
N GLY A 1113 14.52 -6.09 -11.26
CA GLY A 1113 13.30 -6.77 -10.79
C GLY A 1113 12.04 -5.91 -10.97
N ILE A 1114 10.98 -6.19 -10.20
CA ILE A 1114 9.68 -5.50 -10.32
C ILE A 1114 9.74 -4.15 -9.59
N GLN A 1115 9.43 -3.07 -10.31
CA GLN A 1115 9.34 -1.70 -9.84
C GLN A 1115 7.89 -1.24 -9.73
N PHE A 1116 7.66 -0.29 -8.82
CA PHE A 1116 6.40 0.41 -8.67
C PHE A 1116 6.45 1.69 -9.49
N LYS A 1117 5.90 1.67 -10.72
CA LYS A 1117 5.83 2.83 -11.60
C LYS A 1117 4.78 3.80 -11.05
N GLN A 1118 5.22 4.88 -10.42
CA GLN A 1118 4.34 5.93 -9.90
C GLN A 1118 3.96 6.95 -10.98
N GLY A 1119 2.74 7.48 -10.93
CA GLY A 1119 2.27 8.50 -11.87
C GLY A 1119 1.72 7.93 -13.17
N ILE A 1120 1.47 6.62 -13.23
CA ILE A 1120 0.88 5.95 -14.38
C ILE A 1120 -0.01 4.80 -13.91
N GLU A 1121 -1.19 4.67 -14.51
CA GLU A 1121 -2.09 3.54 -14.28
C GLU A 1121 -2.44 2.87 -15.60
N ARG A 1122 -2.63 1.54 -15.58
CA ARG A 1122 -3.14 0.78 -16.73
C ARG A 1122 -4.08 -0.32 -16.25
N TYR A 1123 -5.30 -0.29 -16.76
CA TYR A 1123 -6.39 -1.20 -16.45
C TYR A 1123 -6.61 -1.42 -14.95
N ASN A 1124 -6.33 -0.40 -14.13
CA ASN A 1124 -6.67 -0.42 -12.72
C ASN A 1124 -8.15 -0.04 -12.53
N VAL A 1125 -9.02 -0.83 -13.16
CA VAL A 1125 -10.45 -0.56 -13.36
C VAL A 1125 -11.34 -1.13 -12.25
N THR A 1126 -10.74 -1.51 -11.13
CA THR A 1126 -11.49 -1.97 -9.95
C THR A 1126 -12.44 -0.85 -9.52
N PRO A 1127 -13.76 -1.09 -9.45
CA PRO A 1127 -14.68 -0.04 -9.09
C PRO A 1127 -14.52 0.34 -7.63
N TRP A 1128 -15.03 1.50 -7.28
CA TRP A 1128 -15.13 1.93 -5.91
C TRP A 1128 -16.07 1.03 -5.16
N VAL A 1129 -15.60 0.52 -4.04
CA VAL A 1129 -16.42 -0.25 -3.10
C VAL A 1129 -16.78 0.64 -1.91
N MET A 1130 -17.98 0.44 -1.37
CA MET A 1130 -18.41 0.97 -0.09
C MET A 1130 -18.41 -0.19 0.91
N PRO A 1131 -17.37 -0.35 1.73
CA PRO A 1131 -17.29 -1.39 2.75
C PRO A 1131 -18.19 -1.05 3.94
N ILE A 1132 -19.02 -1.98 4.39
CA ILE A 1132 -19.78 -1.82 5.64
C ILE A 1132 -19.39 -2.96 6.56
N GLY A 1133 -18.73 -2.62 7.67
CA GLY A 1133 -18.18 -3.53 8.64
C GLY A 1133 -18.96 -3.54 9.95
N PHE A 1134 -19.12 -4.73 10.51
CA PHE A 1134 -19.63 -4.95 11.87
C PHE A 1134 -18.54 -5.65 12.66
N LYS A 1135 -18.34 -5.25 13.92
CA LYS A 1135 -17.39 -5.90 14.82
C LYS A 1135 -18.01 -6.07 16.20
N VAL A 1136 -17.72 -7.22 16.80
CA VAL A 1136 -18.04 -7.55 18.18
C VAL A 1136 -16.76 -7.98 18.88
N GLY A 1137 -16.46 -7.36 20.02
CA GLY A 1137 -15.34 -7.72 20.89
C GLY A 1137 -15.84 -8.11 22.27
N LEU A 1138 -15.42 -9.27 22.77
CA LEU A 1138 -15.78 -9.82 24.07
C LEU A 1138 -14.51 -10.14 24.86
N THR A 1139 -14.48 -9.80 26.14
CA THR A 1139 -13.38 -10.19 27.05
C THR A 1139 -13.96 -10.85 28.30
N PHE A 1140 -13.37 -11.98 28.69
CA PHE A 1140 -13.76 -12.85 29.80
C PHE A 1140 -12.71 -12.82 30.91
#